data_AF-A0A9P1DNC7-F1
#
_entry.id   AF-A0A9P1DNC7-F1
#
_cell.length_a   1.000
_cell.length_b   1.000
_cell.length_c   1.000
_cell.angle_alpha   90.00
_cell.angle_beta   90.00
_cell.angle_gamma   90.00
#
_symmetry.space_group_name_H-M   'P 1'
#
loop_
_entity.id
_entity.type
_entity.pdbx_description
1 polymer ?
#
loop_
_entity_poly.entity_id
_entity_poly.type
_entity_poly.pdbx_seq_one_letter_code
_entity_poly.pdbx_strand_id
1 'polypeptide(L)'
;MPVRRRLCGKQPPPDGPPDREARKQLLIWLRDKWAAQRMAARNEHGHAKRQRWRASFAQADRPQILRDMLPQIPVKFARAARDLLAGWHVEEPIVNEPSPQAYKGTGTMFRYSGSFSMIEHQPSLDLLAAGPSVDIDLLSAGLRNAPQVLAIWDDFQSWMTELGNKYRFERVSTALELHTEVTLQRRVPSIHLHMMFDTRDSAAMRARGRSVRRALDQGHFYLQVEKKGSIFRQTTCPAYQTFTVSPDWVTGLWQGDKINKECAEQHYVQCKRNIRAYCENLKYHGQKQRELYIQQQQAAAAELLRPLQKEPVELPEVTQLFLPQFTRPMHRRKFLVLNGPTRLGKTVYARSLFGADHTYETNCSGVLEPDMREYDVLRHRCVVFDEASVHLVLKHKKLFQAPPAEISLGHSATGMYVYRIWVWNVALIVTSNVWTTLEQLAAEDREWLEGNASLHIVCLCDTRLAGVPVHAMMPDAAAAEVVRLQQALVANRNELKGAYQQARRQQKRVQCCGLGPAARRTTLAVYVLSNYNIALAVRVACRLSTYKRPEDAGFPTAAALEELFLESPPTDWLEFGELAAQRAHAFLAEAATSDWVRDCNVLHGVAPSSMDVFLHWEHAFIGHRLDVGVPPRRYVNKWAQKWRARWGVRRKVLKQVVHK
;
A
#
# COMPACT_ATOMS: atom_id res chain seq x y z
N MET A 1 -25.91 -46.71 -9.75
CA MET A 1 -25.35 -47.16 -8.46
C MET A 1 -23.84 -46.93 -8.50
N PRO A 2 -23.30 -45.84 -7.93
CA PRO A 2 -21.86 -45.64 -7.93
C PRO A 2 -21.23 -46.53 -6.86
N VAL A 3 -20.23 -47.31 -7.29
CA VAL A 3 -19.45 -48.23 -6.45
C VAL A 3 -18.68 -47.43 -5.40
N ARG A 4 -19.09 -47.52 -4.13
CA ARG A 4 -18.35 -46.98 -2.99
C ARG A 4 -16.98 -47.66 -2.90
N ARG A 5 -15.90 -46.96 -3.28
CA ARG A 5 -14.53 -47.42 -3.01
C ARG A 5 -14.20 -47.15 -1.56
N ARG A 6 -14.33 -48.16 -0.69
CA ARG A 6 -13.81 -48.11 0.69
C ARG A 6 -12.29 -47.93 0.66
N LEU A 7 -11.78 -47.01 1.49
CA LEU A 7 -10.38 -46.97 1.89
C LEU A 7 -10.09 -48.21 2.76
N CYS A 8 -9.59 -49.29 2.16
CA CYS A 8 -9.16 -50.48 2.89
C CYS A 8 -7.70 -50.30 3.33
N GLY A 9 -7.43 -50.35 4.65
CA GLY A 9 -6.06 -50.40 5.17
C GLY A 9 -5.53 -51.83 5.22
N LYS A 10 -4.37 -52.10 4.60
CA LYS A 10 -3.56 -53.27 4.98
C LYS A 10 -2.61 -52.88 6.12
N GLN A 11 -2.28 -53.86 6.96
CA GLN A 11 -1.27 -53.70 8.01
C GLN A 11 0.11 -53.40 7.40
N PRO A 12 0.94 -52.55 8.03
CA PRO A 12 2.24 -52.20 7.50
C PRO A 12 3.20 -53.40 7.54
N PRO A 13 4.03 -53.61 6.50
CA PRO A 13 5.14 -54.56 6.54
C PRO A 13 6.28 -54.03 7.46
N PRO A 14 7.19 -54.90 7.94
CA PRO A 14 7.95 -54.67 9.18
C PRO A 14 9.03 -53.59 9.14
N ASP A 15 9.48 -53.10 7.97
CA ASP A 15 10.72 -52.32 7.87
C ASP A 15 10.59 -51.07 6.97
N GLY A 16 11.11 -49.93 7.45
CA GLY A 16 10.92 -48.56 6.93
C GLY A 16 11.55 -48.17 5.57
N PRO A 17 11.57 -46.85 5.24
CA PRO A 17 11.88 -46.34 3.89
C PRO A 17 13.38 -46.36 3.53
N PRO A 18 13.75 -46.45 2.23
CA PRO A 18 15.13 -46.72 1.78
C PRO A 18 16.09 -45.51 1.78
N ASP A 19 17.38 -45.81 1.95
CA ASP A 19 18.50 -44.87 2.12
C ASP A 19 18.83 -44.05 0.85
N ARG A 20 18.89 -42.72 1.00
CA ARG A 20 19.26 -41.73 -0.05
C ARG A 20 20.65 -42.02 -0.63
N GLU A 21 21.53 -42.62 0.16
CA GLU A 21 22.89 -42.97 -0.25
C GLU A 21 22.91 -44.11 -1.28
N ALA A 22 22.02 -45.11 -1.16
CA ALA A 22 21.93 -46.22 -2.09
C ALA A 22 21.53 -45.79 -3.51
N ARG A 23 20.66 -44.78 -3.64
CA ARG A 23 20.27 -44.20 -4.94
C ARG A 23 21.43 -43.44 -5.60
N LYS A 24 22.19 -42.68 -4.81
CA LYS A 24 23.35 -41.94 -5.29
C LYS A 24 24.44 -42.88 -5.80
N GLN A 25 24.72 -43.96 -5.07
CA GLN A 25 25.70 -44.95 -5.48
C GLN A 25 25.28 -45.75 -6.71
N LEU A 26 23.98 -46.04 -6.88
CA LEU A 26 23.46 -46.66 -8.09
C LEU A 26 23.67 -45.77 -9.33
N LEU A 27 23.41 -44.46 -9.23
CA LEU A 27 23.63 -43.53 -10.35
C LEU A 27 25.11 -43.42 -10.75
N ILE A 28 26.01 -43.45 -9.77
CA ILE A 28 27.46 -43.47 -10.02
C ILE A 28 27.85 -44.78 -10.72
N TRP A 29 27.32 -45.91 -10.26
CA TRP A 29 27.57 -47.21 -10.85
C TRP A 29 27.06 -47.28 -12.30
N LEU A 30 25.83 -46.83 -12.57
CA LEU A 30 25.24 -46.79 -13.91
C LEU A 30 26.06 -45.93 -14.88
N ARG A 31 26.44 -44.73 -14.45
CA ARG A 31 27.29 -43.82 -15.24
C ARG A 31 28.60 -44.50 -15.65
N ASP A 32 29.24 -45.15 -14.69
CA ASP A 32 30.55 -45.74 -14.90
C ASP A 32 30.48 -47.02 -15.75
N LYS A 33 29.46 -47.86 -15.56
CA LYS A 33 29.22 -49.03 -16.41
C LYS A 33 28.81 -48.64 -17.83
N TRP A 34 27.98 -47.60 -17.99
CA TRP A 34 27.56 -47.10 -19.29
C TRP A 34 28.72 -46.52 -20.09
N ALA A 35 29.56 -45.71 -19.45
CA ALA A 35 30.77 -45.19 -20.07
C ALA A 35 31.74 -46.32 -20.48
N ALA A 36 31.87 -47.37 -19.66
CA ALA A 36 32.72 -48.52 -19.97
C ALA A 36 32.21 -49.33 -21.18
N GLN A 37 30.90 -49.59 -21.29
CA GLN A 37 30.32 -50.30 -22.43
C GLN A 37 30.46 -49.52 -23.75
N ARG A 38 30.30 -48.18 -23.72
CA ARG A 38 30.49 -47.32 -24.90
C ARG A 38 31.94 -47.27 -25.35
N MET A 39 32.88 -47.22 -24.41
CA MET A 39 34.31 -47.32 -24.73
C MET A 39 34.64 -48.67 -25.39
N ALA A 40 34.12 -49.78 -24.86
CA ALA A 40 34.32 -51.11 -25.44
C ALA A 40 33.73 -51.23 -26.85
N ALA A 41 32.51 -50.73 -27.07
CA ALA A 41 31.84 -50.76 -28.38
C ALA A 41 32.57 -49.95 -29.47
N ARG A 42 33.40 -48.97 -29.09
CA ARG A 42 34.21 -48.14 -30.02
C ARG A 42 35.70 -48.45 -29.98
N ASN A 43 36.09 -49.50 -29.27
CA ASN A 43 37.48 -49.88 -29.04
C ASN A 43 38.36 -48.73 -28.47
N GLU A 44 37.75 -47.84 -27.67
CA GLU A 44 38.40 -46.67 -27.10
C GLU A 44 39.04 -46.99 -25.74
N HIS A 45 40.28 -46.54 -25.54
CA HIS A 45 41.03 -46.73 -24.29
C HIS A 45 41.58 -45.40 -23.78
N GLY A 46 41.74 -45.26 -22.45
CA GLY A 46 42.33 -44.08 -21.80
C GLY A 46 41.38 -43.25 -20.92
N HIS A 47 41.93 -42.67 -19.84
CA HIS A 47 41.16 -41.97 -18.80
C HIS A 47 40.40 -40.74 -19.34
N ALA A 48 41.03 -39.95 -20.23
CA ALA A 48 40.41 -38.75 -20.80
C ALA A 48 39.15 -39.06 -21.62
N LYS A 49 39.15 -40.15 -22.40
CA LYS A 49 37.97 -40.59 -23.16
C LYS A 49 36.86 -41.11 -22.24
N ARG A 50 37.21 -41.83 -21.17
CA ARG A 50 36.25 -42.28 -20.15
C ARG A 50 35.54 -41.11 -19.46
N GLN A 51 36.27 -40.03 -19.16
CA GLN A 51 35.69 -38.84 -18.54
C GLN A 51 34.73 -38.11 -19.48
N ARG A 52 35.02 -38.07 -20.79
CA ARG A 52 34.09 -37.53 -21.80
C ARG A 52 32.77 -38.31 -21.82
N TRP A 53 32.82 -39.65 -21.85
CA TRP A 53 31.61 -40.46 -21.78
C TRP A 53 30.85 -40.27 -20.46
N ARG A 54 31.54 -40.21 -19.31
CA ARG A 54 30.90 -39.91 -18.02
C ARG A 54 30.19 -38.56 -18.01
N ALA A 55 30.74 -37.54 -18.65
CA ALA A 55 30.10 -36.23 -18.77
C ALA A 55 28.84 -36.29 -19.64
N SER A 56 28.88 -37.03 -20.75
CA SER A 56 27.72 -37.22 -21.64
C SER A 56 26.57 -38.03 -21.01
N PHE A 57 26.81 -38.81 -19.95
CA PHE A 57 25.76 -39.54 -19.24
C PHE A 57 24.68 -38.62 -18.65
N ALA A 58 25.03 -37.37 -18.32
CA ALA A 58 24.06 -36.42 -17.81
C ALA A 58 22.97 -36.06 -18.84
N GLN A 59 23.30 -36.12 -20.13
CA GLN A 59 22.41 -35.79 -21.25
C GLN A 59 21.81 -37.03 -21.92
N ALA A 60 22.21 -38.24 -21.51
CA ALA A 60 21.70 -39.49 -22.06
C ALA A 60 20.36 -39.89 -21.42
N ASP A 61 19.57 -40.69 -22.12
CA ASP A 61 18.28 -41.24 -21.65
C ASP A 61 18.51 -42.26 -20.51
N ARG A 62 18.62 -41.73 -19.29
CA ARG A 62 18.90 -42.51 -18.08
C ARG A 62 17.82 -43.57 -17.78
N PRO A 63 16.52 -43.31 -18.00
CA PRO A 63 15.49 -44.35 -17.93
C PRO A 63 15.77 -45.54 -18.83
N GLN A 64 16.10 -45.31 -20.11
CA GLN A 64 16.39 -46.40 -21.03
C GLN A 64 17.67 -47.16 -20.63
N ILE A 65 18.72 -46.44 -20.25
CA ILE A 65 19.97 -47.05 -19.76
C ILE A 65 19.74 -47.92 -18.52
N LEU A 66 18.89 -47.48 -17.60
CA LEU A 66 18.56 -48.23 -16.39
C LEU A 66 17.79 -49.53 -16.71
N ARG A 67 16.88 -49.51 -17.70
CA ARG A 67 16.18 -50.71 -18.18
C ARG A 67 17.13 -51.70 -18.85
N ASP A 68 17.99 -51.20 -19.75
CA ASP A 68 18.95 -52.04 -20.47
C ASP A 68 19.97 -52.70 -19.53
N MET A 69 20.31 -52.01 -18.44
CA MET A 69 21.28 -52.49 -17.45
C MET A 69 20.66 -53.26 -16.29
N LEU A 70 19.32 -53.31 -16.17
CA LEU A 70 18.59 -53.95 -15.07
C LEU A 70 19.10 -55.36 -14.72
N PRO A 71 19.43 -56.25 -15.69
CA PRO A 71 19.93 -57.59 -15.39
C PRO A 71 21.34 -57.60 -14.78
N GLN A 72 22.12 -56.53 -14.96
CA GLN A 72 23.51 -56.42 -14.51
C GLN A 72 23.65 -55.65 -13.18
N ILE A 73 22.55 -55.12 -12.64
CA ILE A 73 22.57 -54.32 -11.41
C ILE A 73 22.88 -55.22 -10.21
N PRO A 74 23.89 -54.88 -9.39
CA PRO A 74 24.17 -55.61 -8.16
C PRO A 74 22.95 -55.67 -7.24
N VAL A 75 22.72 -56.82 -6.60
CA VAL A 75 21.53 -57.07 -5.74
C VAL A 75 21.32 -55.98 -4.69
N LYS A 76 22.41 -55.43 -4.12
CA LYS A 76 22.39 -54.31 -3.16
C LYS A 76 21.72 -53.03 -3.68
N PHE A 77 21.62 -52.87 -5.00
CA PHE A 77 20.97 -51.73 -5.65
C PHE A 77 19.62 -52.08 -6.30
N ALA A 78 19.16 -53.33 -6.24
CA ALA A 78 17.93 -53.79 -6.90
C ALA A 78 16.66 -53.06 -6.40
N ARG A 79 16.64 -52.64 -5.13
CA ARG A 79 15.55 -51.80 -4.57
C ARG A 79 15.61 -50.37 -5.12
N ALA A 80 16.79 -49.74 -5.12
CA ALA A 80 16.99 -48.40 -5.65
C ALA A 80 16.72 -48.30 -7.17
N ALA A 81 17.00 -49.37 -7.92
CA ALA A 81 16.70 -49.46 -9.34
C ALA A 81 15.20 -49.56 -9.63
N ARG A 82 14.47 -50.36 -8.84
CA ARG A 82 12.99 -50.44 -8.92
C ARG A 82 12.33 -49.10 -8.59
N ASP A 83 12.81 -48.42 -7.56
CA ASP A 83 12.31 -47.09 -7.18
C ASP A 83 12.55 -46.03 -8.26
N LEU A 84 13.72 -46.03 -8.90
CA LEU A 84 14.06 -45.09 -9.98
C LEU A 84 13.27 -45.36 -11.27
N LEU A 85 13.02 -46.63 -11.59
CA LEU A 85 12.15 -47.00 -12.71
C LEU A 85 10.70 -46.60 -12.44
N ALA A 86 10.19 -46.81 -11.22
CA ALA A 86 8.85 -46.41 -10.82
C ALA A 86 8.65 -44.89 -10.90
N GLY A 87 9.64 -44.08 -10.50
CA GLY A 87 9.57 -42.62 -10.56
C GLY A 87 9.66 -42.01 -11.97
N TRP A 88 9.89 -42.82 -13.02
CA TRP A 88 10.06 -42.37 -14.41
C TRP A 88 9.00 -42.90 -15.38
N HIS A 89 7.96 -43.56 -14.88
CA HIS A 89 6.75 -43.85 -15.66
C HIS A 89 5.74 -42.70 -15.58
N VAL A 90 5.09 -42.39 -16.71
CA VAL A 90 3.79 -41.71 -16.73
C VAL A 90 2.84 -42.59 -15.92
N GLU A 91 2.43 -42.12 -14.74
CA GLU A 91 1.66 -42.91 -13.78
C GLU A 91 0.18 -42.97 -14.18
N GLU A 92 -0.28 -44.19 -14.50
CA GLU A 92 -1.61 -44.64 -14.10
C GLU A 92 -1.81 -44.46 -12.59
N PRO A 93 -3.05 -44.26 -12.10
CA PRO A 93 -3.33 -43.74 -10.77
C PRO A 93 -2.73 -44.61 -9.67
N ILE A 94 -1.68 -44.09 -9.03
CA ILE A 94 -1.09 -44.68 -7.85
C ILE A 94 -2.07 -44.55 -6.67
N VAL A 95 -2.61 -45.69 -6.24
CA VAL A 95 -3.16 -45.87 -4.88
C VAL A 95 -2.00 -46.25 -3.97
N ASN A 96 -1.25 -45.27 -3.48
CA ASN A 96 -0.27 -45.51 -2.43
C ASN A 96 -0.96 -45.42 -1.07
N GLU A 97 -0.70 -46.41 -0.20
CA GLU A 97 -1.01 -46.32 1.23
C GLU A 97 -0.27 -45.12 1.88
N PRO A 98 -0.82 -44.53 2.95
CA PRO A 98 -0.22 -43.38 3.63
C PRO A 98 1.22 -43.68 4.07
N SER A 99 2.21 -43.07 3.42
CA SER A 99 3.58 -43.11 3.92
C SER A 99 3.76 -42.06 5.03
N PRO A 100 4.11 -42.45 6.27
CA PRO A 100 4.38 -41.50 7.33
C PRO A 100 5.68 -40.74 7.00
N GLN A 101 5.59 -39.42 6.79
CA GLN A 101 6.77 -38.56 6.89
C GLN A 101 6.94 -38.17 8.36
N ALA A 102 7.84 -38.87 9.06
CA ALA A 102 8.23 -38.50 10.41
C ALA A 102 8.96 -37.14 10.38
N TYR A 103 8.29 -36.09 10.82
CA TYR A 103 8.97 -34.88 11.29
C TYR A 103 9.73 -35.26 12.56
N LYS A 104 11.02 -34.89 12.65
CA LYS A 104 11.88 -35.23 13.80
C LYS A 104 11.20 -34.83 15.11
N GLY A 105 10.74 -35.82 15.85
CA GLY A 105 10.21 -35.66 17.20
C GLY A 105 8.68 -35.71 17.27
N THR A 106 8.14 -36.92 17.45
CA THR A 106 6.96 -37.23 18.27
C THR A 106 5.57 -36.74 17.84
N GLY A 107 5.43 -36.03 16.72
CA GLY A 107 4.16 -35.86 16.03
C GLY A 107 4.22 -36.45 14.64
N THR A 108 3.27 -37.32 14.29
CA THR A 108 3.20 -37.84 12.92
C THR A 108 2.24 -36.96 12.12
N MET A 109 2.77 -35.99 11.38
CA MET A 109 2.02 -35.34 10.32
C MET A 109 1.84 -36.36 9.20
N PHE A 110 0.63 -36.88 9.03
CA PHE A 110 0.33 -37.73 7.87
C PHE A 110 -0.06 -36.82 6.72
N ARG A 111 0.76 -36.87 5.68
CA ARG A 111 0.41 -36.34 4.36
C ARG A 111 -0.14 -37.50 3.56
N TYR A 112 -1.43 -37.46 3.25
CA TYR A 112 -2.00 -38.37 2.26
C TYR A 112 -2.10 -37.62 0.93
N SER A 113 -1.14 -37.90 0.07
CA SER A 113 -1.16 -37.51 -1.35
C SER A 113 -1.53 -38.74 -2.18
N GLY A 114 -2.76 -39.21 -2.01
CA GLY A 114 -3.35 -40.18 -2.95
C GLY A 114 -3.65 -39.51 -4.28
N SER A 115 -3.79 -40.31 -5.35
CA SER A 115 -4.37 -39.86 -6.61
C SER A 115 -5.85 -39.53 -6.38
N PHE A 116 -6.12 -38.31 -5.91
CA PHE A 116 -7.46 -37.74 -5.98
C PHE A 116 -7.69 -37.43 -7.44
N SER A 117 -8.50 -38.28 -8.07
CA SER A 117 -9.00 -38.18 -9.44
C SER A 117 -9.21 -36.75 -9.89
N MET A 118 -8.89 -36.45 -11.15
CA MET A 118 -9.12 -35.15 -11.77
C MET A 118 -10.49 -34.61 -11.34
N ILE A 119 -10.51 -33.48 -10.63
CA ILE A 119 -11.76 -32.87 -10.22
C ILE A 119 -12.38 -32.26 -11.47
N GLU A 120 -13.49 -32.83 -11.91
CA GLU A 120 -14.25 -32.36 -13.07
C GLU A 120 -15.17 -31.23 -12.62
N HIS A 121 -14.58 -30.07 -12.33
CA HIS A 121 -15.30 -28.84 -11.99
C HIS A 121 -15.08 -27.79 -13.08
N GLN A 122 -16.04 -27.67 -13.99
CA GLN A 122 -15.93 -26.85 -15.20
C GLN A 122 -15.48 -25.40 -14.91
N PRO A 123 -16.05 -24.67 -13.92
CA PRO A 123 -15.61 -23.30 -13.63
C PRO A 123 -14.13 -23.22 -13.21
N SER A 124 -13.61 -24.25 -12.54
CA SER A 124 -12.19 -24.31 -12.17
C SER A 124 -11.29 -24.61 -13.37
N LEU A 125 -11.75 -25.43 -14.31
CA LEU A 125 -11.03 -25.72 -15.55
C LEU A 125 -10.98 -24.48 -16.46
N ASP A 126 -12.09 -23.74 -16.56
CA ASP A 126 -12.16 -22.49 -17.32
C ASP A 126 -11.19 -21.44 -16.75
N LEU A 127 -11.15 -21.31 -15.42
CA LEU A 127 -10.20 -20.42 -14.73
C LEU A 127 -8.74 -20.82 -15.01
N LEU A 128 -8.45 -22.11 -15.01
CA LEU A 128 -7.11 -22.63 -15.32
C LEU A 128 -6.75 -22.48 -16.81
N ALA A 129 -7.73 -22.34 -17.71
CA ALA A 129 -7.51 -22.12 -19.14
C ALA A 129 -7.31 -20.64 -19.52
N ALA A 130 -7.79 -19.70 -18.72
CA ALA A 130 -7.90 -18.27 -19.06
C ALA A 130 -6.57 -17.47 -19.15
N GLY A 131 -5.40 -18.06 -18.82
CA GLY A 131 -4.11 -17.38 -19.00
C GLY A 131 -2.96 -17.91 -18.11
N PRO A 132 -1.76 -17.29 -18.17
CA PRO A 132 -0.58 -17.73 -17.42
C PRO A 132 -0.65 -17.43 -15.91
N SER A 133 -1.44 -16.45 -15.50
CA SER A 133 -1.67 -16.08 -14.10
C SER A 133 -3.03 -16.58 -13.65
N VAL A 134 -3.06 -17.49 -12.66
CA VAL A 134 -4.28 -18.06 -12.10
C VAL A 134 -4.39 -17.62 -10.64
N ASP A 135 -5.55 -17.08 -10.27
CA ASP A 135 -5.86 -16.76 -8.87
C ASP A 135 -6.18 -18.06 -8.11
N ILE A 136 -5.23 -18.48 -7.28
CA ILE A 136 -5.31 -19.71 -6.48
C ILE A 136 -6.39 -19.61 -5.40
N ASP A 137 -6.64 -18.44 -4.84
CA ASP A 137 -7.61 -18.26 -3.77
C ASP A 137 -9.02 -18.34 -4.35
N LEU A 138 -9.24 -17.72 -5.52
CA LEU A 138 -10.49 -17.85 -6.27
C LEU A 138 -10.74 -19.31 -6.70
N LEU A 139 -9.71 -20.01 -7.19
CA LEU A 139 -9.78 -21.42 -7.54
C LEU A 139 -10.19 -22.29 -6.34
N SER A 140 -9.57 -22.05 -5.19
CA SER A 140 -9.84 -22.80 -3.96
C SER A 140 -11.23 -22.54 -3.41
N ALA A 141 -11.70 -21.29 -3.48
CA ALA A 141 -13.06 -20.91 -3.11
C ALA A 141 -14.11 -21.61 -3.97
N GLY A 142 -13.89 -21.70 -5.29
CA GLY A 142 -14.77 -22.44 -6.19
C GLY A 142 -14.86 -23.93 -5.84
N LEU A 143 -13.74 -24.55 -5.48
CA LEU A 143 -13.68 -25.97 -5.13
C LEU A 143 -14.40 -26.32 -3.82
N ARG A 144 -14.60 -25.37 -2.89
CA ARG A 144 -15.33 -25.63 -1.63
C ARG A 144 -16.77 -26.08 -1.86
N ASN A 145 -17.37 -25.69 -2.98
CA ASN A 145 -18.76 -26.02 -3.32
C ASN A 145 -18.86 -27.18 -4.34
N ALA A 146 -17.72 -27.72 -4.81
CA ALA A 146 -17.73 -28.80 -5.78
C ALA A 146 -18.20 -30.10 -5.10
N PRO A 147 -19.26 -30.78 -5.62
CA PRO A 147 -19.80 -31.98 -4.99
C PRO A 147 -18.76 -33.11 -4.80
N GLN A 148 -17.84 -33.25 -5.75
CA GLN A 148 -16.75 -34.22 -5.67
C GLN A 148 -15.80 -33.92 -4.50
N VAL A 149 -15.50 -32.64 -4.25
CA VAL A 149 -14.59 -32.20 -3.19
C VAL A 149 -15.26 -32.34 -1.82
N LEU A 150 -16.56 -32.03 -1.72
CA LEU A 150 -17.36 -32.25 -0.52
C LEU A 150 -17.40 -33.73 -0.14
N ALA A 151 -17.68 -34.62 -1.11
CA ALA A 151 -17.68 -36.06 -0.87
C ALA A 151 -16.32 -36.59 -0.37
N ILE A 152 -15.23 -36.13 -0.99
CA ILE A 152 -13.86 -36.48 -0.54
C ILE A 152 -13.61 -36.00 0.89
N TRP A 153 -14.08 -34.80 1.24
CA TRP A 153 -13.94 -34.26 2.59
C TRP A 153 -14.73 -35.06 3.63
N ASP A 154 -16.00 -35.40 3.33
CA ASP A 154 -16.86 -36.16 4.23
C ASP A 154 -16.33 -37.58 4.46
N ASP A 155 -15.86 -38.25 3.41
CA ASP A 155 -15.23 -39.57 3.50
C ASP A 155 -13.96 -39.51 4.38
N PHE A 156 -13.15 -38.47 4.20
CA PHE A 156 -11.95 -38.26 5.00
C PHE A 156 -12.27 -37.99 6.48
N GLN A 157 -13.26 -37.15 6.78
CA GLN A 157 -13.68 -36.90 8.16
C GLN A 157 -14.25 -38.15 8.83
N SER A 158 -15.01 -38.95 8.09
CA SER A 158 -15.53 -40.24 8.58
C SER A 158 -14.39 -41.19 8.94
N TRP A 159 -13.41 -41.34 8.05
CA TRP A 159 -12.22 -42.15 8.29
C TRP A 159 -11.39 -41.64 9.47
N MET A 160 -11.22 -40.32 9.60
CA MET A 160 -10.53 -39.70 10.73
C MET A 160 -11.24 -39.94 12.06
N THR A 161 -12.57 -39.98 12.06
CA THR A 161 -13.37 -40.30 13.24
C THR A 161 -13.19 -41.75 13.66
N GLU A 162 -13.20 -42.68 12.70
CA GLU A 162 -12.91 -44.11 12.97
C GLU A 162 -11.50 -44.31 13.55
N LEU A 163 -10.49 -43.68 12.95
CA LEU A 163 -9.12 -43.71 13.47
C LEU A 163 -9.02 -43.08 14.86
N GLY A 164 -9.68 -41.95 15.09
CA GLY A 164 -9.70 -41.27 16.37
C GLY A 164 -10.28 -42.13 17.48
N ASN A 165 -11.35 -42.87 17.20
CA ASN A 165 -11.94 -43.83 18.13
C ASN A 165 -11.02 -45.03 18.39
N LYS A 166 -10.40 -45.58 17.34
CA LYS A 166 -9.51 -46.74 17.42
C LYS A 166 -8.22 -46.44 18.20
N TYR A 167 -7.60 -45.30 17.93
CA TYR A 167 -6.29 -44.91 18.47
C TYR A 167 -6.37 -43.87 19.60
N ARG A 168 -7.59 -43.50 20.01
CA ARG A 168 -7.88 -42.57 21.12
C ARG A 168 -7.14 -41.24 20.97
N PHE A 169 -7.37 -40.56 19.85
CA PHE A 169 -6.79 -39.25 19.61
C PHE A 169 -7.28 -38.23 20.64
N GLU A 170 -6.37 -37.44 21.19
CA GLU A 170 -6.70 -36.39 22.16
C GLU A 170 -6.94 -35.04 21.46
N ARG A 171 -6.05 -34.71 20.53
CA ARG A 171 -6.16 -33.52 19.69
C ARG A 171 -6.05 -33.93 18.24
N VAL A 172 -6.85 -33.32 17.38
CA VAL A 172 -6.85 -33.57 15.94
C VAL A 172 -6.99 -32.23 15.21
N SER A 173 -6.20 -32.06 14.16
CA SER A 173 -6.39 -31.03 13.14
C SER A 173 -6.29 -31.67 11.77
N THR A 174 -7.18 -31.30 10.87
CA THR A 174 -7.25 -31.81 9.49
C THR A 174 -7.42 -30.64 8.53
N ALA A 175 -6.83 -30.76 7.35
CA ALA A 175 -6.97 -29.78 6.28
C ALA A 175 -7.02 -30.46 4.90
N LEU A 176 -7.87 -29.93 4.04
CA LEU A 176 -7.93 -30.21 2.61
C LEU A 176 -7.50 -28.95 1.87
N GLU A 177 -6.50 -29.10 1.01
CA GLU A 177 -5.84 -27.98 0.33
C GLU A 177 -5.61 -28.31 -1.13
N LEU A 178 -5.49 -27.29 -1.97
CA LEU A 178 -5.01 -27.39 -3.32
C LEU A 178 -3.50 -27.67 -3.32
N HIS A 179 -3.07 -28.64 -4.11
CA HIS A 179 -1.68 -28.81 -4.48
C HIS A 179 -1.33 -27.78 -5.56
N THR A 180 -1.00 -26.56 -5.14
CA THR A 180 -0.82 -25.40 -6.02
C THR A 180 0.15 -25.65 -7.19
N GLU A 181 1.32 -26.24 -6.92
CA GLU A 181 2.35 -26.51 -7.94
C GLU A 181 1.85 -27.48 -9.03
N VAL A 182 1.39 -28.67 -8.64
CA VAL A 182 0.82 -29.67 -9.55
C VAL A 182 -0.39 -29.13 -10.29
N THR A 183 -1.27 -28.37 -9.62
CA THR A 183 -2.45 -27.77 -10.24
C THR A 183 -2.06 -26.80 -11.36
N LEU A 184 -1.10 -25.91 -11.10
CA LEU A 184 -0.63 -24.95 -12.09
C LEU A 184 0.14 -25.63 -13.24
N GLN A 185 0.96 -26.64 -12.92
CA GLN A 185 1.74 -27.38 -13.91
C GLN A 185 0.84 -28.19 -14.86
N ARG A 186 -0.15 -28.90 -14.31
CA ARG A 186 -1.03 -29.79 -15.08
C ARG A 186 -2.26 -29.08 -15.64
N ARG A 187 -2.53 -27.85 -15.20
CA ARG A 187 -3.77 -27.10 -15.51
C ARG A 187 -5.05 -27.89 -15.13
N VAL A 188 -4.96 -28.68 -14.06
CA VAL A 188 -6.08 -29.48 -13.54
C VAL A 188 -6.10 -29.36 -12.01
N PRO A 189 -7.27 -29.10 -11.38
CA PRO A 189 -7.35 -29.00 -9.93
C PRO A 189 -6.89 -30.30 -9.26
N SER A 190 -5.84 -30.18 -8.46
CA SER A 190 -5.26 -31.30 -7.71
C SER A 190 -5.28 -30.96 -6.22
N ILE A 191 -5.82 -31.83 -5.37
CA ILE A 191 -5.95 -31.60 -3.93
C ILE A 191 -5.10 -32.58 -3.12
N HIS A 192 -4.72 -32.21 -1.90
CA HIS A 192 -4.05 -33.07 -0.92
C HIS A 192 -4.67 -32.92 0.48
N LEU A 193 -4.54 -33.98 1.28
CA LEU A 193 -5.06 -34.04 2.65
C LEU A 193 -3.90 -34.04 3.64
N HIS A 194 -4.07 -33.26 4.71
CA HIS A 194 -3.15 -33.20 5.82
C HIS A 194 -3.89 -33.47 7.11
N MET A 195 -3.25 -34.21 8.01
CA MET A 195 -3.72 -34.37 9.39
C MET A 195 -2.58 -34.23 10.38
N MET A 196 -2.93 -33.81 11.58
CA MET A 196 -2.08 -33.76 12.76
C MET A 196 -2.89 -34.26 13.94
N PHE A 197 -2.33 -35.17 14.74
CA PHE A 197 -3.00 -35.67 15.93
C PHE A 197 -2.03 -36.04 17.05
N ASP A 198 -2.56 -36.06 18.28
CA ASP A 198 -1.89 -36.52 19.49
C ASP A 198 -2.57 -37.80 20.02
N THR A 199 -1.81 -38.77 20.53
CA THR A 199 -2.32 -40.00 21.15
C THR A 199 -1.97 -40.08 22.64
N ARG A 200 -2.83 -40.72 23.44
CA ARG A 200 -2.57 -40.97 24.88
C ARG A 200 -1.61 -42.14 25.15
N ASP A 201 -1.39 -43.02 24.19
CA ASP A 201 -0.53 -44.20 24.37
C ASP A 201 0.97 -43.83 24.40
N SER A 202 1.46 -43.64 25.61
CA SER A 202 2.84 -43.30 25.96
C SER A 202 3.92 -44.29 25.49
N ALA A 203 3.54 -45.45 24.97
CA ALA A 203 4.48 -46.44 24.41
C ALA A 203 5.01 -46.05 23.01
N ALA A 204 4.24 -45.29 22.23
CA ALA A 204 4.65 -44.85 20.88
C ALA A 204 5.44 -43.53 20.87
N MET A 205 5.24 -42.66 21.88
CA MET A 205 5.93 -41.37 21.99
C MET A 205 7.20 -41.48 22.83
N ARG A 206 8.33 -41.83 22.20
CA ARG A 206 9.64 -41.97 22.88
C ARG A 206 10.25 -40.66 23.39
N ALA A 207 9.79 -39.48 22.95
CA ALA A 207 10.33 -38.18 23.38
C ALA A 207 9.33 -37.41 24.26
N ARG A 208 9.79 -36.95 25.42
CA ARG A 208 9.03 -36.15 26.40
C ARG A 208 9.65 -34.76 26.52
N GLY A 209 8.83 -33.73 26.76
CA GLY A 209 9.31 -32.38 27.12
C GLY A 209 8.68 -31.22 26.34
N ARG A 210 8.97 -29.97 26.76
CA ARG A 210 8.37 -28.74 26.19
C ARG A 210 8.64 -28.56 24.70
N SER A 211 9.80 -28.99 24.20
CA SER A 211 10.18 -28.88 22.78
C SER A 211 9.28 -29.71 21.87
N VAL A 212 8.95 -30.93 22.30
CA VAL A 212 8.02 -31.82 21.59
C VAL A 212 6.63 -31.21 21.51
N ARG A 213 6.10 -30.74 22.64
CA ARG A 213 4.77 -30.12 22.67
C ARG A 213 4.70 -28.89 21.77
N ARG A 214 5.76 -28.06 21.76
CA ARG A 214 5.88 -26.91 20.87
C ARG A 214 5.84 -27.30 19.39
N ALA A 215 6.50 -28.39 19.00
CA ALA A 215 6.47 -28.88 17.61
C ALA A 215 5.08 -29.42 17.22
N LEU A 216 4.39 -30.12 18.14
CA LEU A 216 3.01 -30.57 17.93
C LEU A 216 2.06 -29.38 17.74
N ASP A 217 2.16 -28.39 18.62
CA ASP A 217 1.36 -27.17 18.57
C ASP A 217 1.60 -26.39 17.28
N GLN A 218 2.85 -26.32 16.81
CA GLN A 218 3.18 -25.73 15.51
C GLN A 218 2.53 -26.49 14.35
N GLY A 219 2.51 -27.83 14.39
CA GLY A 219 1.83 -28.66 13.40
C GLY A 219 0.31 -28.47 13.42
N HIS A 220 -0.29 -28.44 14.60
CA HIS A 220 -1.73 -28.16 14.74
C HIS A 220 -2.09 -26.75 14.27
N PHE A 221 -1.24 -25.75 14.54
CA PHE A 221 -1.40 -24.40 14.03
C PHE A 221 -1.30 -24.36 12.51
N TYR A 222 -0.31 -25.02 11.92
CA TYR A 222 -0.09 -25.07 10.47
C TYR A 222 -1.32 -25.53 9.68
N LEU A 223 -2.15 -26.41 10.23
CA LEU A 223 -3.38 -26.91 9.60
C LEU A 223 -4.62 -26.04 9.82
N GLN A 224 -4.56 -25.11 10.78
CA GLN A 224 -5.65 -24.19 11.08
C GLN A 224 -5.56 -22.87 10.30
N VAL A 225 -4.36 -22.52 9.85
CA VAL A 225 -4.09 -21.26 9.11
C VAL A 225 -4.70 -21.30 7.71
N GLU A 226 -5.28 -20.18 7.29
CA GLU A 226 -5.77 -19.96 5.93
C GLU A 226 -4.62 -19.72 4.95
N LYS A 227 -3.97 -20.82 4.55
CA LYS A 227 -2.93 -20.81 3.54
C LYS A 227 -3.53 -20.62 2.14
N LYS A 228 -2.72 -20.07 1.23
CA LYS A 228 -3.01 -20.08 -0.21
C LYS A 228 -3.35 -21.50 -0.64
N GLY A 229 -4.47 -21.69 -1.30
CA GLY A 229 -4.92 -23.03 -1.69
C GLY A 229 -5.83 -23.72 -0.67
N SER A 230 -6.15 -23.12 0.48
CA SER A 230 -6.90 -23.82 1.54
C SER A 230 -8.40 -23.92 1.23
N ILE A 231 -8.93 -25.15 1.28
CA ILE A 231 -10.32 -25.47 0.95
C ILE A 231 -11.11 -25.75 2.23
N PHE A 232 -10.76 -26.80 2.97
CA PHE A 232 -11.39 -27.14 4.26
C PHE A 232 -10.34 -27.28 5.37
N ARG A 233 -10.76 -26.94 6.58
CA ARG A 233 -9.95 -27.02 7.81
C ARG A 233 -10.87 -27.39 8.97
N GLN A 234 -10.46 -28.34 9.80
CA GLN A 234 -11.22 -28.73 10.99
C GLN A 234 -10.24 -29.08 12.12
N THR A 235 -10.60 -28.76 13.36
CA THR A 235 -9.76 -29.04 14.52
C THR A 235 -10.59 -29.24 15.78
N THR A 236 -10.06 -30.06 16.70
CA THR A 236 -10.56 -30.19 18.07
C THR A 236 -9.74 -29.37 19.07
N CYS A 237 -8.68 -28.70 18.61
CA CYS A 237 -7.77 -27.92 19.45
C CYS A 237 -7.50 -26.52 18.85
N PRO A 238 -8.45 -25.58 19.01
CA PRO A 238 -8.32 -24.26 18.43
C PRO A 238 -7.06 -23.53 18.89
N ALA A 239 -6.28 -23.04 17.93
CA ALA A 239 -5.13 -22.19 18.18
C ALA A 239 -5.54 -20.94 18.97
N TYR A 240 -4.63 -20.38 19.76
CA TYR A 240 -4.84 -19.24 20.65
C TYR A 240 -5.77 -19.50 21.86
N GLN A 241 -6.56 -20.57 21.84
CA GLN A 241 -7.41 -21.00 22.96
C GLN A 241 -6.78 -22.17 23.71
N THR A 242 -6.45 -23.24 23.00
CA THR A 242 -5.89 -24.47 23.59
C THR A 242 -4.37 -24.40 23.76
N PHE A 243 -3.68 -23.59 22.94
CA PHE A 243 -2.23 -23.40 23.03
C PHE A 243 -1.80 -22.03 22.47
N THR A 244 -0.63 -21.57 22.91
CA THR A 244 -0.04 -20.30 22.47
C THR A 244 0.67 -20.43 21.13
N VAL A 245 0.49 -19.47 20.24
CA VAL A 245 1.15 -19.41 18.93
C VAL A 245 2.35 -18.47 18.97
N SER A 246 3.47 -18.90 18.41
CA SER A 246 4.67 -18.05 18.26
C SER A 246 4.55 -17.18 17.00
N PRO A 247 4.83 -15.87 17.06
CA PRO A 247 4.93 -15.03 15.86
C PRO A 247 5.93 -15.55 14.81
N ASP A 248 6.97 -16.28 15.23
CA ASP A 248 7.93 -16.89 14.32
C ASP A 248 7.29 -17.95 13.41
N TRP A 249 6.25 -18.63 13.87
CA TRP A 249 5.51 -19.60 13.04
C TRP A 249 4.74 -18.89 11.93
N VAL A 250 4.13 -17.76 12.24
CA VAL A 250 3.46 -16.87 11.27
C VAL A 250 4.49 -16.33 10.28
N THR A 251 5.64 -15.87 10.79
CA THR A 251 6.74 -15.35 9.98
C THR A 251 7.24 -16.41 8.99
N GLY A 252 7.46 -17.65 9.45
CA GLY A 252 7.90 -18.75 8.58
C GLY A 252 6.89 -19.11 7.49
N LEU A 253 5.59 -19.04 7.79
CA LEU A 253 4.53 -19.24 6.80
C LEU A 253 4.49 -18.12 5.75
N TRP A 254 4.62 -16.87 6.20
CA TRP A 254 4.64 -15.70 5.31
C TRP A 254 5.91 -15.68 4.44
N GLN A 255 7.08 -15.94 5.03
CA GLN A 255 8.35 -16.06 4.32
C GLN A 255 8.34 -17.18 3.29
N GLY A 256 7.68 -18.31 3.59
CA GLY A 256 7.48 -19.43 2.65
C GLY A 256 6.37 -19.20 1.62
N ASP A 257 5.84 -17.98 1.53
CA ASP A 257 4.74 -17.55 0.66
C ASP A 257 3.47 -18.42 0.78
N LYS A 258 3.26 -19.02 1.96
CA LYS A 258 2.09 -19.87 2.25
C LYS A 258 0.86 -19.05 2.63
N ILE A 259 1.06 -17.84 3.15
CA ILE A 259 0.00 -16.91 3.54
C ILE A 259 0.28 -15.54 2.97
N ASN A 260 -0.78 -14.76 2.72
CA ASN A 260 -0.68 -13.37 2.31
C ASN A 260 -0.43 -12.44 3.53
N LYS A 261 -0.24 -11.15 3.25
CA LYS A 261 0.06 -10.13 4.26
C LYS A 261 -1.08 -9.99 5.26
N GLU A 262 -2.32 -10.01 4.78
CA GLU A 262 -3.54 -9.81 5.57
C GLU A 262 -3.72 -10.95 6.58
N CYS A 263 -3.52 -12.20 6.14
CA CYS A 263 -3.55 -13.39 7.00
C CYS A 263 -2.41 -13.34 8.04
N ALA A 264 -1.21 -12.94 7.63
CA ALA A 264 -0.09 -12.78 8.57
C ALA A 264 -0.39 -11.71 9.64
N GLU A 265 -0.92 -10.55 9.24
CA GLU A 265 -1.31 -9.47 10.15
C GLU A 265 -2.36 -9.92 11.18
N GLN A 266 -3.42 -10.60 10.73
CA GLN A 266 -4.44 -11.16 11.61
C GLN A 266 -3.83 -12.08 12.68
N HIS A 267 -2.92 -12.97 12.28
CA HIS A 267 -2.28 -13.88 13.22
C HIS A 267 -1.27 -13.19 14.15
N TYR A 268 -0.54 -12.16 13.71
CA TYR A 268 0.31 -11.38 14.60
C TYR A 268 -0.49 -10.69 15.71
N VAL A 269 -1.66 -10.13 15.38
CA VAL A 269 -2.57 -9.53 16.36
C VAL A 269 -3.04 -10.57 17.38
N GLN A 270 -3.43 -11.77 16.92
CA GLN A 270 -3.84 -12.86 17.80
C GLN A 270 -2.71 -13.41 18.69
N CYS A 271 -1.45 -13.31 18.25
CA CYS A 271 -0.28 -13.68 19.06
C CYS A 271 -0.03 -12.74 20.25
N LYS A 272 -0.57 -11.51 20.24
CA LYS A 272 -0.44 -10.51 21.33
C LYS A 272 0.99 -10.16 21.73
N ARG A 273 1.98 -10.43 20.88
CA ARG A 273 3.42 -10.22 21.16
C ARG A 273 4.06 -9.38 20.07
N ASN A 274 4.71 -8.27 20.47
CA ASN A 274 5.44 -7.36 19.57
C ASN A 274 4.65 -6.95 18.31
N ILE A 275 3.32 -6.82 18.44
CA ILE A 275 2.40 -6.62 17.29
C ILE A 275 2.86 -5.45 16.41
N ARG A 276 3.19 -4.32 17.03
CA ARG A 276 3.65 -3.10 16.33
C ARG A 276 4.80 -3.38 15.38
N ALA A 277 5.86 -4.03 15.86
CA ALA A 277 7.06 -4.31 15.07
C ALA A 277 6.75 -5.23 13.88
N TYR A 278 5.97 -6.29 14.09
CA TYR A 278 5.61 -7.21 13.01
C TYR A 278 4.71 -6.54 11.96
N CYS A 279 3.72 -5.75 12.38
CA CYS A 279 2.86 -4.99 11.46
C CYS A 279 3.63 -3.90 10.69
N GLU A 280 4.56 -3.20 11.34
CA GLU A 280 5.45 -2.23 10.67
C GLU A 280 6.35 -2.90 9.63
N ASN A 281 6.90 -4.09 9.93
CA ASN A 281 7.68 -4.87 8.98
C ASN A 281 6.85 -5.26 7.74
N LEU A 282 5.60 -5.71 7.92
CA LEU A 282 4.69 -6.02 6.81
C LEU A 282 4.38 -4.78 5.95
N LYS A 283 4.22 -3.62 6.57
CA LYS A 283 4.00 -2.35 5.85
C LYS A 283 5.23 -1.94 5.05
N TYR A 284 6.40 -1.95 5.69
CA TYR A 284 7.67 -1.60 5.06
C TYR A 284 8.02 -2.52 3.90
N HIS A 285 7.81 -3.84 4.04
CA HIS A 285 7.97 -4.79 2.94
C HIS A 285 7.08 -4.44 1.74
N GLY A 286 5.79 -4.15 1.98
CA GLY A 286 4.87 -3.75 0.92
C GLY A 286 5.29 -2.44 0.22
N GLN A 287 5.81 -1.48 0.98
CA GLN A 287 6.39 -0.26 0.42
C GLN A 287 7.60 -0.57 -0.47
N LYS A 288 8.54 -1.40 -0.01
CA LYS A 288 9.72 -1.78 -0.78
C LYS A 288 9.39 -2.57 -2.05
N GLN A 289 8.41 -3.46 -2.01
CA GLN A 289 7.92 -4.14 -3.21
C GLN A 289 7.35 -3.14 -4.23
N ARG A 290 6.58 -2.15 -3.76
CA ARG A 290 6.06 -1.09 -4.63
C ARG A 290 7.17 -0.23 -5.23
N GLU A 291 8.17 0.15 -4.45
CA GLU A 291 9.35 0.90 -4.93
C GLU A 291 10.09 0.12 -6.02
N LEU A 292 10.37 -1.17 -5.79
CA LEU A 292 11.01 -2.06 -6.78
C LEU A 292 10.17 -2.17 -8.05
N TYR A 293 8.85 -2.32 -7.92
CA TYR A 293 7.95 -2.37 -9.08
C TYR A 293 7.99 -1.06 -9.88
N ILE A 294 7.94 0.10 -9.21
CA ILE A 294 8.04 1.40 -9.88
C ILE A 294 9.39 1.53 -10.60
N GLN A 295 10.49 1.12 -9.96
CA GLN A 295 11.82 1.13 -10.58
C GLN A 295 11.89 0.26 -11.84
N GLN A 296 11.30 -0.95 -11.79
CA GLN A 296 11.21 -1.82 -12.96
C GLN A 296 10.40 -1.18 -14.10
N GLN A 297 9.27 -0.55 -13.77
CA GLN A 297 8.46 0.16 -14.77
C GLN A 297 9.19 1.38 -15.35
N GLN A 298 9.92 2.13 -14.54
CA GLN A 298 10.75 3.25 -15.00
C GLN A 298 11.88 2.77 -15.93
N ALA A 299 12.55 1.67 -15.59
CA ALA A 299 13.57 1.06 -16.44
C ALA A 299 12.97 0.60 -17.78
N ALA A 300 11.83 -0.11 -17.75
CA ALA A 300 11.12 -0.53 -18.96
C ALA A 300 10.71 0.67 -19.84
N ALA A 301 10.20 1.75 -19.23
CA ALA A 301 9.87 2.98 -19.95
C ALA A 301 11.11 3.64 -20.56
N ALA A 302 12.25 3.66 -19.84
CA ALA A 302 13.50 4.19 -20.35
C ALA A 302 14.02 3.40 -21.56
N GLU A 303 13.92 2.07 -21.54
CA GLU A 303 14.26 1.20 -22.69
C GLU A 303 13.38 1.52 -23.92
N LEU A 304 12.07 1.69 -23.72
CA LEU A 304 11.14 2.04 -24.80
C LEU A 304 11.41 3.43 -25.40
N LEU A 305 11.86 4.38 -24.57
CA LEU A 305 12.15 5.75 -24.99
C LEU A 305 13.55 5.92 -25.59
N ARG A 306 14.50 5.01 -25.30
CA ARG A 306 15.87 5.06 -25.81
C ARG A 306 15.96 5.30 -27.33
N PRO A 307 15.25 4.55 -28.21
CA PRO A 307 15.33 4.79 -29.66
C PRO A 307 14.73 6.13 -30.11
N LEU A 308 13.95 6.80 -29.27
CA LEU A 308 13.35 8.12 -29.56
C LEU A 308 14.23 9.28 -29.07
N GLN A 309 15.31 8.99 -28.33
CA GLN A 309 16.22 10.02 -27.86
C GLN A 309 17.02 10.57 -29.04
N LYS A 310 16.94 11.89 -29.25
CA LYS A 310 17.78 12.60 -30.21
C LYS A 310 19.16 12.86 -29.60
N GLU A 311 20.18 12.91 -30.44
CA GLU A 311 21.50 13.35 -30.01
C GLU A 311 21.44 14.79 -29.48
N PRO A 312 22.13 15.10 -28.37
CA PRO A 312 22.22 16.46 -27.86
C PRO A 312 22.86 17.38 -28.90
N VAL A 313 22.22 18.51 -29.19
CA VAL A 313 22.79 19.54 -30.07
C VAL A 313 23.90 20.26 -29.32
N GLU A 314 25.07 20.43 -29.94
CA GLU A 314 26.10 21.29 -29.36
C GLU A 314 25.68 22.76 -29.43
N LEU A 315 25.68 23.42 -28.27
CA LEU A 315 25.48 24.86 -28.16
C LEU A 315 26.85 25.51 -27.94
N PRO A 316 27.38 26.26 -28.93
CA PRO A 316 28.72 26.85 -28.86
C PRO A 316 28.94 27.66 -27.58
N GLU A 317 27.93 28.36 -27.10
CA GLU A 317 28.05 29.19 -25.92
C GLU A 317 28.14 28.38 -24.63
N VAL A 318 27.50 27.21 -24.57
CA VAL A 318 27.68 26.27 -23.46
C VAL A 318 29.11 25.73 -23.47
N THR A 319 29.61 25.31 -24.64
CA THR A 319 30.94 24.70 -24.78
C THR A 319 32.08 25.73 -24.62
N GLN A 320 31.89 26.96 -25.07
CA GLN A 320 32.94 27.99 -25.10
C GLN A 320 32.90 28.96 -23.92
N LEU A 321 31.73 29.21 -23.31
CA LEU A 321 31.58 30.22 -22.25
C LEU A 321 31.25 29.60 -20.89
N PHE A 322 30.38 28.59 -20.86
CA PHE A 322 29.94 28.00 -19.59
C PHE A 322 30.87 26.88 -19.10
N LEU A 323 31.13 25.84 -19.90
CA LEU A 323 31.92 24.68 -19.48
C LEU A 323 33.39 24.99 -19.12
N PRO A 324 34.10 25.93 -19.79
CA PRO A 324 35.51 26.18 -19.48
C PRO A 324 35.78 26.67 -18.06
N GLN A 325 34.79 27.28 -17.38
CA GLN A 325 34.95 27.77 -15.99
C GLN A 325 35.21 26.66 -14.96
N PHE A 326 34.92 25.40 -15.30
CA PHE A 326 35.14 24.24 -14.41
C PHE A 326 36.54 23.64 -14.53
N THR A 327 37.35 24.12 -15.48
CA THR A 327 38.75 23.70 -15.66
C THR A 327 39.73 24.61 -14.90
N ARG A 328 39.28 25.76 -14.39
CA ARG A 328 40.11 26.76 -13.70
C ARG A 328 39.65 26.97 -12.26
N PRO A 329 40.57 27.28 -11.32
CA PRO A 329 40.21 27.68 -9.97
C PRO A 329 39.48 29.02 -9.98
N MET A 330 38.26 29.07 -9.44
CA MET A 330 37.47 30.31 -9.31
C MET A 330 36.76 30.35 -7.95
N HIS A 331 36.69 31.55 -7.36
CA HIS A 331 35.95 31.79 -6.11
C HIS A 331 34.43 31.82 -6.31
N ARG A 332 33.96 32.26 -7.48
CA ARG A 332 32.54 32.28 -7.86
C ARG A 332 32.44 31.84 -9.31
N ARG A 333 31.37 31.13 -9.66
CA ARG A 333 31.11 30.65 -11.02
C ARG A 333 29.76 31.14 -11.49
N LYS A 334 29.62 31.28 -12.81
CA LYS A 334 28.34 31.61 -13.41
C LYS A 334 27.47 30.36 -13.50
N PHE A 335 26.16 30.53 -13.37
CA PHE A 335 25.19 29.46 -13.64
C PHE A 335 24.63 29.60 -15.06
N LEU A 336 24.21 28.49 -15.65
CA LEU A 336 23.61 28.46 -16.98
C LEU A 336 22.10 28.59 -16.86
N VAL A 337 21.49 29.37 -17.74
CA VAL A 337 20.04 29.41 -17.90
C VAL A 337 19.67 28.87 -19.27
N LEU A 338 18.79 27.88 -19.31
CA LEU A 338 18.16 27.35 -20.51
C LEU A 338 16.68 27.75 -20.50
N ASN A 339 16.34 28.82 -21.20
CA ASN A 339 14.96 29.30 -21.26
C ASN A 339 14.32 29.02 -22.62
N GLY A 340 13.14 28.41 -22.64
CA GLY A 340 12.38 28.28 -23.88
C GLY A 340 11.05 27.57 -23.66
N PRO A 341 10.17 27.48 -24.68
CA PRO A 341 8.89 26.79 -24.59
C PRO A 341 8.98 25.36 -24.02
N THR A 342 7.83 24.85 -23.57
CA THR A 342 7.70 23.47 -23.10
C THR A 342 8.06 22.47 -24.21
N ARG A 343 8.50 21.26 -23.84
CA ARG A 343 8.83 20.12 -24.74
C ARG A 343 10.05 20.30 -25.66
N LEU A 344 10.93 21.26 -25.40
CA LEU A 344 12.19 21.43 -26.17
C LEU A 344 13.38 20.63 -25.62
N GLY A 345 13.16 19.67 -24.72
CA GLY A 345 14.24 18.82 -24.21
C GLY A 345 15.31 19.53 -23.36
N LYS A 346 15.02 20.73 -22.82
CA LYS A 346 15.99 21.53 -22.03
C LYS A 346 16.64 20.75 -20.89
N THR A 347 15.83 20.04 -20.11
CA THR A 347 16.28 19.21 -18.98
C THR A 347 17.10 18.01 -19.44
N VAL A 348 16.72 17.41 -20.58
CA VAL A 348 17.45 16.30 -21.21
C VAL A 348 18.83 16.78 -21.69
N TYR A 349 18.90 17.94 -22.33
CA TYR A 349 20.14 18.56 -22.76
C TYR A 349 21.05 18.91 -21.57
N ALA A 350 20.51 19.51 -20.51
CA ALA A 350 21.28 19.83 -19.31
C ALA A 350 21.90 18.56 -18.68
N ARG A 351 21.15 17.46 -18.65
CA ARG A 351 21.62 16.15 -18.19
C ARG A 351 22.67 15.53 -19.09
N SER A 352 22.62 15.73 -20.41
CA SER A 352 23.59 15.11 -21.31
C SER A 352 24.99 15.70 -21.18
N LEU A 353 25.14 16.94 -20.67
CA LEU A 353 26.45 17.59 -20.50
C LEU A 353 27.38 16.84 -19.53
N PHE A 354 26.82 16.22 -18.49
CA PHE A 354 27.60 15.52 -17.46
C PHE A 354 27.21 14.04 -17.31
N GLY A 355 26.16 13.59 -18.00
CA GLY A 355 25.57 12.26 -17.87
C GLY A 355 24.54 12.20 -16.75
N ALA A 356 23.56 11.30 -16.89
CA ALA A 356 22.46 11.15 -15.94
C ALA A 356 22.94 10.78 -14.53
N ASP A 357 23.99 9.94 -14.42
CA ASP A 357 24.50 9.48 -13.13
C ASP A 357 25.24 10.55 -12.32
N HIS A 358 25.74 11.59 -13.00
CA HIS A 358 26.48 12.71 -12.41
C HIS A 358 25.65 14.00 -12.37
N THR A 359 24.36 13.93 -12.69
CA THR A 359 23.47 15.09 -12.69
C THR A 359 22.37 14.90 -11.65
N TYR A 360 22.31 15.81 -10.69
CA TYR A 360 21.19 15.89 -9.75
C TYR A 360 20.09 16.78 -10.34
N GLU A 361 18.90 16.25 -10.54
CA GLU A 361 17.75 17.00 -11.07
C GLU A 361 16.77 17.28 -9.93
N THR A 362 16.39 18.53 -9.73
CA THR A 362 15.43 18.94 -8.71
C THR A 362 14.31 19.79 -9.32
N ASN A 363 13.06 19.40 -9.05
CA ASN A 363 11.89 20.12 -9.54
C ASN A 363 11.68 21.41 -8.73
N CYS A 364 11.76 22.54 -9.40
CA CYS A 364 11.63 23.88 -8.85
C CYS A 364 10.31 24.58 -9.27
N SER A 365 9.35 23.83 -9.82
CA SER A 365 8.05 24.37 -10.25
C SER A 365 7.23 24.87 -9.05
N GLY A 366 7.04 26.19 -8.97
CA GLY A 366 6.20 26.83 -7.95
C GLY A 366 6.76 26.80 -6.52
N VAL A 367 8.04 26.44 -6.33
CA VAL A 367 8.69 26.44 -5.01
C VAL A 367 9.50 27.71 -4.77
N LEU A 368 9.68 28.06 -3.50
CA LEU A 368 10.47 29.23 -3.08
C LEU A 368 11.92 28.86 -2.68
N GLU A 369 12.23 27.58 -2.63
CA GLU A 369 13.55 27.04 -2.26
C GLU A 369 13.70 25.64 -2.87
N PRO A 370 14.86 25.34 -3.49
CA PRO A 370 15.09 24.02 -4.08
C PRO A 370 15.36 22.96 -3.01
N ASP A 371 14.75 21.78 -3.13
CA ASP A 371 15.14 20.63 -2.30
C ASP A 371 16.42 20.03 -2.89
N MET A 372 17.46 19.95 -2.05
CA MET A 372 18.77 19.43 -2.41
C MET A 372 19.28 18.41 -1.37
N ARG A 373 18.38 17.76 -0.62
CA ARG A 373 18.80 16.78 0.41
C ARG A 373 19.43 15.52 -0.17
N GLU A 374 19.06 15.16 -1.40
CA GLU A 374 19.61 14.01 -2.11
C GLU A 374 20.83 14.38 -2.98
N TYR A 375 21.22 15.66 -2.98
CA TYR A 375 22.44 16.09 -3.64
C TYR A 375 23.68 15.55 -2.90
N ASP A 376 24.43 14.72 -3.60
CA ASP A 376 25.74 14.23 -3.17
C ASP A 376 26.88 14.91 -3.96
N VAL A 377 27.76 15.60 -3.25
CA VAL A 377 28.93 16.30 -3.80
C VAL A 377 29.99 15.36 -4.41
N LEU A 378 30.06 14.12 -3.92
CA LEU A 378 31.01 13.13 -4.44
C LEU A 378 30.51 12.47 -5.73
N ARG A 379 29.20 12.47 -5.94
CA ARG A 379 28.56 11.86 -7.12
C ARG A 379 28.29 12.86 -8.22
N HIS A 380 27.72 14.02 -7.87
CA HIS A 380 27.14 14.94 -8.84
C HIS A 380 28.10 16.05 -9.23
N ARG A 381 28.27 16.22 -10.54
CA ARG A 381 29.04 17.31 -11.17
C ARG A 381 28.13 18.41 -11.69
N CYS A 382 26.84 18.15 -11.77
CA CYS A 382 25.82 19.06 -12.26
C CYS A 382 24.57 19.02 -11.38
N VAL A 383 23.94 20.18 -11.20
CA VAL A 383 22.60 20.33 -10.61
C VAL A 383 21.71 21.03 -11.62
N VAL A 384 20.60 20.39 -11.98
CA VAL A 384 19.56 20.93 -12.84
C VAL A 384 18.38 21.36 -11.98
N PHE A 385 18.15 22.66 -11.92
CA PHE A 385 16.98 23.27 -11.29
C PHE A 385 15.85 23.35 -12.33
N ASP A 386 15.02 22.32 -12.36
CA ASP A 386 13.99 22.16 -13.39
C ASP A 386 12.78 23.07 -13.14
N GLU A 387 12.33 23.80 -14.15
CA GLU A 387 11.26 24.80 -14.04
C GLU A 387 11.49 25.90 -12.99
N ALA A 388 12.75 26.25 -12.69
CA ALA A 388 13.02 27.30 -11.71
C ALA A 388 12.64 28.70 -12.21
N SER A 389 12.18 29.54 -11.28
CA SER A 389 11.85 30.95 -11.53
C SER A 389 13.04 31.86 -11.26
N VAL A 390 13.05 33.04 -11.89
CA VAL A 390 14.07 34.06 -11.62
C VAL A 390 14.06 34.51 -10.15
N HIS A 391 12.89 34.56 -9.53
CA HIS A 391 12.75 34.92 -8.11
C HIS A 391 13.38 33.89 -7.17
N LEU A 392 13.31 32.59 -7.49
CA LEU A 392 14.00 31.55 -6.73
C LEU A 392 15.51 31.79 -6.77
N VAL A 393 16.06 32.08 -7.94
CA VAL A 393 17.49 32.36 -8.12
C VAL A 393 17.93 33.60 -7.34
N LEU A 394 17.17 34.69 -7.46
CA LEU A 394 17.44 35.94 -6.74
C LEU A 394 17.29 35.83 -5.23
N LYS A 395 16.43 34.95 -4.73
CA LYS A 395 16.33 34.66 -3.29
C LYS A 395 17.57 33.90 -2.78
N HIS A 396 18.19 33.10 -3.65
CA HIS A 396 19.31 32.20 -3.30
C HIS A 396 20.62 32.61 -4.00
N LYS A 397 20.92 33.92 -4.08
CA LYS A 397 22.12 34.47 -4.76
C LYS A 397 23.43 33.74 -4.41
N LYS A 398 23.63 33.41 -3.13
CA LYS A 398 24.84 32.68 -2.66
C LYS A 398 24.93 31.27 -3.23
N LEU A 399 23.80 30.56 -3.37
CA LEU A 399 23.73 29.24 -4.01
C LEU A 399 24.20 29.31 -5.46
N PHE A 400 23.61 30.22 -6.23
CA PHE A 400 23.87 30.36 -7.66
C PHE A 400 25.23 30.98 -7.99
N GLN A 401 25.96 31.50 -7.01
CA GLN A 401 27.36 31.92 -7.14
C GLN A 401 28.38 30.80 -6.87
N ALA A 402 27.94 29.68 -6.31
CA ALA A 402 28.77 28.50 -6.01
C ALA A 402 30.12 28.82 -5.32
N PRO A 403 30.12 29.51 -4.16
CA PRO A 403 31.35 29.84 -3.44
C PRO A 403 32.06 28.58 -2.91
N PRO A 404 33.36 28.65 -2.60
CA PRO A 404 34.11 27.61 -1.89
C PRO A 404 33.73 27.57 -0.39
N ALA A 405 32.44 27.52 -0.08
CA ALA A 405 31.91 27.50 1.28
C ALA A 405 30.56 26.77 1.33
N GLU A 406 30.24 26.20 2.50
CA GLU A 406 28.93 25.61 2.75
C GLU A 406 27.80 26.65 2.68
N ILE A 407 26.66 26.18 2.20
CA ILE A 407 25.43 26.95 2.03
C ILE A 407 24.34 26.24 2.83
N SER A 408 23.65 26.97 3.68
CA SER A 408 22.52 26.45 4.44
C SER A 408 21.23 26.66 3.64
N LEU A 409 20.40 25.62 3.60
CA LEU A 409 19.08 25.59 2.98
C LEU A 409 18.08 24.95 3.96
N GLY A 410 16.78 25.03 3.63
CA GLY A 410 15.69 24.49 4.45
C GLY A 410 15.32 25.39 5.62
N HIS A 411 15.54 26.71 5.48
CA HIS A 411 15.22 27.67 6.53
C HIS A 411 13.69 27.80 6.69
N SER A 412 13.19 27.38 7.86
CA SER A 412 11.80 27.56 8.29
C SER A 412 11.76 28.30 9.64
N ALA A 413 10.56 28.74 10.07
CA ALA A 413 10.38 29.44 11.34
C ALA A 413 10.87 28.65 12.57
N THR A 414 10.93 27.32 12.48
CA THR A 414 11.38 26.43 13.58
C THR A 414 12.80 25.90 13.41
N GLY A 415 13.43 26.09 12.24
CA GLY A 415 14.81 25.66 11.97
C GLY A 415 15.06 24.14 11.95
N MET A 416 14.05 23.30 12.20
CA MET A 416 14.21 21.84 12.38
C MET A 416 14.64 21.10 11.11
N TYR A 417 14.48 21.72 9.94
CA TYR A 417 14.76 21.10 8.64
C TYR A 417 15.93 21.73 7.89
N VAL A 418 16.76 22.52 8.59
CA VAL A 418 17.95 23.16 8.01
C VAL A 418 19.00 22.10 7.69
N TYR A 419 19.52 22.15 6.47
CA TYR A 419 20.62 21.29 6.01
C TYR A 419 21.68 22.13 5.29
N ARG A 420 22.88 21.59 5.18
CA ARG A 420 24.01 22.25 4.52
C ARG A 420 24.43 21.48 3.28
N ILE A 421 24.77 22.22 2.24
CA ILE A 421 25.32 21.69 1.00
C ILE A 421 26.57 22.46 0.61
N TRP A 422 27.41 21.83 -0.21
CA TRP A 422 28.59 22.45 -0.79
C TRP A 422 28.60 22.21 -2.30
N VAL A 423 28.52 23.28 -3.08
CA VAL A 423 28.35 23.23 -4.55
C VAL A 423 29.53 23.88 -5.30
N TRP A 424 30.70 23.99 -4.67
CA TRP A 424 31.87 24.55 -5.34
C TRP A 424 32.35 23.62 -6.45
N ASN A 425 32.63 24.20 -7.62
CA ASN A 425 33.03 23.46 -8.83
C ASN A 425 31.96 22.48 -9.37
N VAL A 426 30.69 22.79 -9.14
CA VAL A 426 29.53 22.03 -9.65
C VAL A 426 28.76 22.90 -10.63
N ALA A 427 28.38 22.35 -11.77
CA ALA A 427 27.61 23.06 -12.77
C ALA A 427 26.18 23.29 -12.29
N LEU A 428 25.76 24.55 -12.17
CA LEU A 428 24.39 24.91 -11.83
C LEU A 428 23.66 25.32 -13.10
N ILE A 429 22.61 24.59 -13.46
CA ILE A 429 21.83 24.82 -14.68
C ILE A 429 20.38 25.03 -14.30
N VAL A 430 19.79 26.13 -14.73
CA VAL A 430 18.37 26.43 -14.58
C VAL A 430 17.66 26.15 -15.89
N THR A 431 16.63 25.32 -15.88
CA THR A 431 15.69 25.22 -17.01
C THR A 431 14.43 26.02 -16.67
N SER A 432 13.96 26.84 -17.59
CA SER A 432 12.76 27.64 -17.35
C SER A 432 11.94 27.84 -18.62
N ASN A 433 10.65 28.08 -18.43
CA ASN A 433 9.72 28.45 -19.50
C ASN A 433 9.37 29.95 -19.46
N VAL A 434 9.72 30.66 -18.38
CA VAL A 434 9.24 32.01 -18.07
C VAL A 434 10.37 32.97 -17.67
N TRP A 435 11.60 32.68 -18.09
CA TRP A 435 12.77 33.52 -17.81
C TRP A 435 12.75 34.88 -18.54
N THR A 436 11.72 35.14 -19.35
CA THR A 436 11.57 36.35 -20.18
C THR A 436 11.05 37.57 -19.42
N THR A 437 10.73 37.47 -18.13
CA THR A 437 10.18 38.57 -17.32
C THR A 437 11.26 39.45 -16.67
N LEU A 438 12.45 39.54 -17.28
CA LEU A 438 13.57 40.31 -16.73
C LEU A 438 13.26 41.81 -16.64
N GLU A 439 12.46 42.35 -17.56
CA GLU A 439 12.06 43.76 -17.62
C GLU A 439 11.27 44.22 -16.39
N GLN A 440 10.64 43.29 -15.67
CA GLN A 440 9.84 43.55 -14.47
C GLN A 440 10.68 43.57 -13.18
N LEU A 441 11.98 43.27 -13.28
CA LEU A 441 12.88 43.22 -12.14
C LEU A 441 13.49 44.59 -11.82
N ALA A 442 13.77 44.81 -10.53
CA ALA A 442 14.54 45.96 -10.08
C ALA A 442 15.91 46.01 -10.78
N ALA A 443 16.44 47.21 -11.00
CA ALA A 443 17.71 47.41 -11.72
C ALA A 443 18.88 46.64 -11.08
N GLU A 444 18.96 46.63 -9.75
CA GLU A 444 19.98 45.89 -8.99
C GLU A 444 19.91 44.38 -9.24
N ASP A 445 18.71 43.81 -9.30
CA ASP A 445 18.54 42.37 -9.55
C ASP A 445 18.90 42.00 -10.98
N ARG A 446 18.62 42.89 -11.95
CA ARG A 446 19.05 42.70 -13.34
C ARG A 446 20.56 42.73 -13.47
N GLU A 447 21.22 43.73 -12.90
CA GLU A 447 22.68 43.85 -12.90
C GLU A 447 23.33 42.61 -12.25
N TRP A 448 22.77 42.14 -11.14
CA TRP A 448 23.25 40.92 -10.49
C TRP A 448 23.11 39.70 -11.41
N LEU A 449 21.99 39.54 -12.11
CA LEU A 449 21.78 38.43 -13.05
C LEU A 449 22.75 38.51 -14.23
N GLU A 450 22.99 39.68 -14.82
CA GLU A 450 23.93 39.86 -15.92
C GLU A 450 25.38 39.49 -15.52
N GLY A 451 25.76 39.81 -14.28
CA GLY A 451 27.08 39.47 -13.74
C GLY A 451 27.27 37.97 -13.41
N ASN A 452 26.20 37.26 -13.05
CA ASN A 452 26.28 35.91 -12.47
C ASN A 452 25.63 34.80 -13.32
N ALA A 453 24.76 35.13 -14.26
CA ALA A 453 24.19 34.18 -15.22
C ALA A 453 24.97 34.21 -16.54
N SER A 454 25.22 33.03 -17.11
CA SER A 454 25.53 32.90 -18.54
C SER A 454 24.19 32.77 -19.28
N LEU A 455 23.63 33.89 -19.73
CA LEU A 455 22.30 33.93 -20.32
C LEU A 455 22.31 33.44 -21.78
N HIS A 456 21.62 32.34 -22.08
CA HIS A 456 21.34 31.87 -23.45
C HIS A 456 19.88 31.39 -23.58
N ILE A 457 19.16 31.89 -24.59
CA ILE A 457 17.73 31.63 -24.86
C ILE A 457 17.56 31.49 -26.38
N VAL A 458 16.68 30.67 -26.96
CA VAL A 458 16.74 29.22 -27.19
C VAL A 458 16.56 29.02 -28.69
N CYS A 459 17.29 28.08 -29.30
CA CYS A 459 16.73 27.31 -30.41
C CYS A 459 17.37 25.92 -30.45
N LEU A 460 16.91 25.00 -29.59
CA LEU A 460 17.15 23.57 -29.79
C LEU A 460 16.12 23.00 -30.76
N CYS A 461 16.03 23.64 -31.91
CA CYS A 461 15.49 23.08 -33.14
C CYS A 461 15.95 23.97 -34.30
N ASP A 462 17.09 23.65 -34.91
CA ASP A 462 17.10 23.71 -36.36
C ASP A 462 17.32 22.30 -36.91
N THR A 463 16.23 21.73 -37.43
CA THR A 463 16.18 20.85 -38.60
C THR A 463 14.79 20.19 -38.69
N ARG A 464 14.06 20.58 -39.75
CA ARG A 464 13.16 19.68 -40.50
C ARG A 464 11.93 19.14 -39.75
N LEU A 465 11.15 20.03 -39.16
CA LEU A 465 9.69 19.93 -39.24
C LEU A 465 9.17 20.87 -40.35
N ALA A 466 9.83 20.86 -41.51
CA ALA A 466 9.03 20.85 -42.73
C ALA A 466 8.27 19.53 -42.66
N GLY A 467 6.98 19.64 -42.34
CA GLY A 467 6.14 18.49 -42.05
C GLY A 467 6.29 17.42 -43.13
N VAL A 468 6.77 16.24 -42.73
CA VAL A 468 5.97 15.07 -43.07
C VAL A 468 4.84 15.10 -42.05
N PRO A 469 3.64 15.58 -42.42
CA PRO A 469 2.53 15.47 -41.52
C PRO A 469 2.33 13.98 -41.24
N VAL A 470 2.08 13.63 -39.99
CA VAL A 470 1.63 12.27 -39.60
C VAL A 470 0.29 11.90 -40.28
N HIS A 471 -0.31 12.82 -41.04
CA HIS A 471 -1.37 12.57 -42.01
C HIS A 471 -0.94 11.80 -43.28
N ALA A 472 0.35 11.65 -43.58
CA ALA A 472 0.79 11.02 -44.83
C ALA A 472 0.88 9.47 -44.78
N MET A 473 0.63 8.83 -43.62
CA MET A 473 0.62 7.36 -43.51
C MET A 473 -0.57 6.78 -42.74
N MET A 474 -1.60 7.58 -42.47
CA MET A 474 -2.86 7.08 -41.92
C MET A 474 -4.01 7.55 -42.81
N PRO A 475 -4.94 6.67 -43.24
CA PRO A 475 -6.11 7.08 -43.98
C PRO A 475 -6.85 8.19 -43.21
N ASP A 476 -7.34 9.22 -43.89
CA ASP A 476 -7.88 10.48 -43.30
C ASP A 476 -8.82 10.28 -42.11
N ALA A 477 -9.58 9.18 -42.09
CA ALA A 477 -10.45 8.79 -40.99
C ALA A 477 -9.71 8.55 -39.66
N ALA A 478 -8.53 7.92 -39.68
CA ALA A 478 -7.75 7.63 -38.48
C ALA A 478 -7.10 8.89 -37.88
N ALA A 479 -6.70 9.84 -38.73
CA ALA A 479 -6.10 11.08 -38.24
C ALA A 479 -7.16 12.03 -37.64
N ALA A 480 -8.37 12.07 -38.21
CA ALA A 480 -9.52 12.75 -37.61
C ALA A 480 -9.88 12.15 -36.24
N GLU A 481 -9.85 10.82 -36.13
CA GLU A 481 -10.14 10.13 -34.87
C GLU A 481 -9.09 10.39 -33.79
N VAL A 482 -7.81 10.46 -34.15
CA VAL A 482 -6.74 10.82 -33.20
C VAL A 482 -6.93 12.24 -32.65
N VAL A 483 -7.29 13.21 -33.50
CA VAL A 483 -7.57 14.59 -33.05
C VAL A 483 -8.79 14.61 -32.11
N ARG A 484 -9.85 13.88 -32.45
CA ARG A 484 -11.05 13.74 -31.60
C ARG A 484 -10.70 13.15 -30.24
N LEU A 485 -9.90 12.09 -30.21
CA LEU A 485 -9.46 11.43 -28.98
C LEU A 485 -8.55 12.33 -28.12
N GLN A 486 -7.69 13.13 -28.74
CA GLN A 486 -6.86 14.10 -28.02
C GLN A 486 -7.71 15.21 -27.37
N GLN A 487 -8.71 15.73 -28.07
CA GLN A 487 -9.65 16.70 -27.52
C GLN A 487 -10.47 16.10 -26.38
N ALA A 488 -10.97 14.87 -26.54
CA ALA A 488 -11.68 14.14 -25.49
C ALA A 488 -10.79 13.89 -24.26
N LEU A 489 -9.51 13.56 -24.45
CA LEU A 489 -8.57 13.36 -23.35
C LEU A 489 -8.35 14.65 -22.54
N VAL A 490 -8.24 15.80 -23.21
CA VAL A 490 -8.10 17.11 -22.55
C VAL A 490 -9.37 17.46 -21.78
N ALA A 491 -10.55 17.26 -22.38
CA ALA A 491 -11.83 17.45 -21.71
C ALA A 491 -11.95 16.58 -20.45
N ASN A 492 -11.68 15.28 -20.57
CA ASN A 492 -11.70 14.33 -19.46
C ASN A 492 -10.73 14.73 -18.34
N ARG A 493 -9.52 15.20 -18.67
CA ARG A 493 -8.55 15.68 -17.66
C ARG A 493 -9.07 16.90 -16.91
N ASN A 494 -9.74 17.82 -17.59
CA ASN A 494 -10.33 19.01 -16.96
C ASN A 494 -11.50 18.65 -16.06
N GLU A 495 -12.38 17.74 -16.50
CA GLU A 495 -13.49 17.22 -15.69
C GLU A 495 -12.97 16.50 -14.43
N LEU A 496 -11.95 15.65 -14.59
CA LEU A 496 -11.36 14.90 -13.49
C LEU A 496 -10.68 15.84 -12.46
N LYS A 497 -10.01 16.90 -12.94
CA LYS A 497 -9.48 17.97 -12.07
C LYS A 497 -10.61 18.70 -11.33
N GLY A 498 -11.71 19.00 -12.02
CA GLY A 498 -12.91 19.60 -11.41
C GLY A 498 -13.52 18.70 -10.33
N ALA A 499 -13.68 17.41 -10.62
CA ALA A 499 -14.22 16.41 -9.69
C ALA A 499 -13.34 16.27 -8.44
N TYR A 500 -12.02 16.20 -8.59
CA TYR A 500 -11.10 16.16 -7.44
C TYR A 500 -11.18 17.41 -6.57
N GLN A 501 -11.27 18.61 -7.18
CA GLN A 501 -11.43 19.85 -6.43
C GLN A 501 -12.76 19.89 -5.68
N GLN A 502 -13.85 19.43 -6.30
CA GLN A 502 -15.16 19.33 -5.67
C GLN A 502 -15.15 18.33 -4.50
N ALA A 503 -14.57 17.15 -4.70
CA ALA A 503 -14.43 16.13 -3.65
C ALA A 503 -13.64 16.66 -2.44
N ARG A 504 -12.49 17.33 -2.69
CA ARG A 504 -11.68 17.94 -1.63
C ARG A 504 -12.45 19.04 -0.88
N ARG A 505 -13.20 19.89 -1.59
CA ARG A 505 -14.04 20.93 -0.96
C ARG A 505 -15.15 20.29 -0.12
N GLN A 506 -15.79 19.23 -0.60
CA GLN A 506 -16.83 18.51 0.12
C GLN A 506 -16.26 17.86 1.39
N GLN A 507 -15.10 17.20 1.31
CA GLN A 507 -14.44 16.60 2.46
C GLN A 507 -14.09 17.66 3.52
N LYS A 508 -13.53 18.79 3.11
CA LYS A 508 -13.22 19.91 4.03
C LYS A 508 -14.49 20.49 4.68
N ARG A 509 -15.60 20.56 3.94
CA ARG A 509 -16.90 21.00 4.50
C ARG A 509 -17.42 20.04 5.55
N VAL A 510 -17.28 18.73 5.34
CA VAL A 510 -17.67 17.70 6.32
C VAL A 510 -16.79 17.83 7.58
N GLN A 511 -15.47 17.89 7.43
CA GLN A 511 -14.53 18.08 8.55
C GLN A 511 -14.82 19.32 9.39
N CYS A 512 -15.14 20.44 8.73
CA CYS A 512 -15.50 21.68 9.42
C CYS A 512 -16.96 21.73 9.88
N CYS A 513 -17.68 20.61 9.94
CA CYS A 513 -19.10 20.54 10.32
C CYS A 513 -20.02 21.49 9.53
N GLY A 514 -19.68 21.83 8.29
CA GLY A 514 -20.38 22.83 7.47
C GLY A 514 -20.25 24.28 7.96
N LEU A 515 -19.32 24.56 8.88
CA LEU A 515 -19.07 25.88 9.44
C LEU A 515 -18.02 26.64 8.61
N GLY A 516 -18.40 27.82 8.12
CA GLY A 516 -17.44 28.77 7.56
C GLY A 516 -16.48 29.32 8.62
N PRO A 517 -15.38 30.00 8.23
CA PRO A 517 -14.38 30.51 9.18
C PRO A 517 -14.94 31.41 10.29
N ALA A 518 -15.87 32.31 9.98
CA ALA A 518 -16.51 33.17 10.99
C ALA A 518 -17.45 32.39 11.92
N ALA A 519 -18.13 31.36 11.41
CA ALA A 519 -19.02 30.51 12.18
C ALA A 519 -18.25 29.63 13.16
N ARG A 520 -17.08 29.10 12.74
CA ARG A 520 -16.16 28.35 13.61
C ARG A 520 -15.71 29.20 14.79
N ARG A 521 -15.21 30.41 14.53
CA ARG A 521 -14.81 31.35 15.59
C ARG A 521 -15.95 31.72 16.54
N THR A 522 -17.15 31.95 16.01
CA THR A 522 -18.34 32.21 16.85
C THR A 522 -18.70 31.01 17.73
N THR A 523 -18.59 29.79 17.19
CA THR A 523 -18.90 28.54 17.92
C THR A 523 -17.88 28.30 19.02
N LEU A 524 -16.59 28.50 18.75
CA LEU A 524 -15.52 28.40 19.74
C LEU A 524 -15.66 29.48 20.83
N ALA A 525 -15.99 30.72 20.46
CA ALA A 525 -16.26 31.79 21.43
C ALA A 525 -17.43 31.43 22.36
N VAL A 526 -18.52 30.85 21.85
CA VAL A 526 -19.62 30.34 22.69
C VAL A 526 -19.14 29.26 23.64
N TYR A 527 -18.33 28.30 23.17
CA TYR A 527 -17.76 27.25 24.01
C TYR A 527 -16.93 27.84 25.16
N VAL A 528 -15.99 28.74 24.86
CA VAL A 528 -15.10 29.33 25.87
C VAL A 528 -15.85 30.25 26.84
N LEU A 529 -16.68 31.18 26.33
CA LEU A 529 -17.41 32.15 27.17
C LEU A 529 -18.53 31.50 28.01
N SER A 530 -18.97 30.28 27.67
CA SER A 530 -19.92 29.51 28.48
C SER A 530 -19.25 28.59 29.50
N ASN A 531 -17.96 28.81 29.78
CA ASN A 531 -17.15 27.94 30.63
C ASN A 531 -17.15 26.48 30.14
N TYR A 532 -16.82 26.32 28.86
CA TYR A 532 -16.66 25.03 28.19
C TYR A 532 -17.95 24.20 28.09
N ASN A 533 -19.11 24.85 27.94
CA ASN A 533 -20.38 24.14 27.75
C ASN A 533 -20.54 23.66 26.30
N ILE A 534 -20.21 22.39 26.06
CA ILE A 534 -20.28 21.77 24.73
C ILE A 534 -21.71 21.73 24.16
N ALA A 535 -22.75 21.63 25.00
CA ALA A 535 -24.14 21.59 24.53
C ALA A 535 -24.58 22.92 23.89
N LEU A 536 -24.15 24.05 24.47
CA LEU A 536 -24.39 25.37 23.88
C LEU A 536 -23.58 25.58 22.59
N ALA A 537 -22.35 25.05 22.54
CA ALA A 537 -21.51 25.08 21.35
C ALA A 537 -22.13 24.28 20.19
N VAL A 538 -22.60 23.05 20.45
CA VAL A 538 -23.33 22.24 19.45
C VAL A 538 -24.57 22.98 18.95
N ARG A 539 -25.33 23.59 19.85
CA ARG A 539 -26.57 24.30 19.48
C ARG A 539 -26.30 25.50 18.57
N VAL A 540 -25.28 26.31 18.85
CA VAL A 540 -24.90 27.43 17.97
C VAL A 540 -24.31 26.92 16.65
N ALA A 541 -23.54 25.83 16.67
CA ALA A 541 -22.98 25.21 15.47
C ALA A 541 -24.09 24.73 14.52
N CYS A 542 -25.10 24.01 15.01
CA CYS A 542 -26.23 23.55 14.19
C CYS A 542 -26.98 24.72 13.53
N ARG A 543 -27.05 25.87 14.21
CA ARG A 543 -27.65 27.08 13.65
C ARG A 543 -26.82 27.67 12.50
N LEU A 544 -25.51 27.70 12.65
CA LEU A 544 -24.58 28.32 11.70
C LEU A 544 -24.11 27.38 10.58
N SER A 545 -24.25 26.06 10.76
CA SER A 545 -23.82 25.05 9.80
C SER A 545 -24.68 25.06 8.53
N THR A 546 -24.06 24.69 7.40
CA THR A 546 -24.80 24.38 6.18
C THR A 546 -25.55 23.05 6.23
N TYR A 547 -25.18 22.13 7.13
CA TYR A 547 -25.89 20.86 7.34
C TYR A 547 -27.03 21.07 8.32
N LYS A 548 -28.25 20.76 7.89
CA LYS A 548 -29.47 21.02 8.67
C LYS A 548 -30.11 19.75 9.23
N ARG A 549 -29.73 18.58 8.70
CA ARG A 549 -30.32 17.31 9.07
C ARG A 549 -29.30 16.45 9.86
N PRO A 550 -29.69 15.84 10.98
CA PRO A 550 -28.78 15.02 11.80
C PRO A 550 -28.16 13.84 11.05
N GLU A 551 -28.81 13.33 10.01
CA GLU A 551 -28.30 12.24 9.16
C GLU A 551 -27.19 12.66 8.20
N ASP A 552 -26.96 13.96 8.00
CA ASP A 552 -25.88 14.43 7.14
C ASP A 552 -24.52 14.18 7.82
N ALA A 553 -23.56 13.57 7.12
CA ALA A 553 -22.25 13.20 7.69
C ALA A 553 -21.43 14.37 8.28
N GLY A 554 -21.71 15.62 7.87
CA GLY A 554 -21.07 16.83 8.40
C GLY A 554 -21.91 17.58 9.43
N PHE A 555 -22.99 16.98 9.94
CA PHE A 555 -23.85 17.62 10.94
C PHE A 555 -23.06 17.85 12.25
N PRO A 556 -23.14 19.04 12.87
CA PRO A 556 -22.40 19.32 14.09
C PRO A 556 -22.82 18.42 15.25
N THR A 557 -21.86 17.70 15.82
CA THR A 557 -22.02 16.88 17.04
C THR A 557 -21.00 17.33 18.10
N ALA A 558 -21.18 16.90 19.34
CA ALA A 558 -20.21 17.21 20.41
C ALA A 558 -18.81 16.70 20.05
N ALA A 559 -18.69 15.44 19.65
CA ALA A 559 -17.43 14.82 19.25
C ALA A 559 -16.76 15.56 18.06
N ALA A 560 -17.55 15.90 17.03
CA ALA A 560 -17.00 16.59 15.86
C ALA A 560 -16.53 18.02 16.17
N LEU A 561 -17.17 18.72 17.12
CA LEU A 561 -16.72 20.04 17.56
C LEU A 561 -15.50 19.96 18.48
N GLU A 562 -15.43 18.96 19.36
CA GLU A 562 -14.25 18.72 20.21
C GLU A 562 -13.01 18.47 19.33
N GLU A 563 -13.12 17.62 18.31
CA GLU A 563 -12.06 17.39 17.33
C GLU A 563 -11.69 18.69 16.59
N LEU A 564 -12.69 19.44 16.12
CA LEU A 564 -12.47 20.73 15.45
C LEU A 564 -11.74 21.74 16.34
N PHE A 565 -12.03 21.78 17.64
CA PHE A 565 -11.40 22.68 18.59
C PHE A 565 -9.98 22.23 18.94
N LEU A 566 -9.72 20.93 19.05
CA LEU A 566 -8.36 20.38 19.23
C LEU A 566 -7.45 20.69 18.05
N GLU A 567 -7.99 20.70 16.84
CA GLU A 567 -7.26 21.08 15.62
C GLU A 567 -7.12 22.61 15.42
N SER A 568 -7.83 23.42 16.22
CA SER A 568 -7.79 24.87 16.10
C SER A 568 -6.49 25.45 16.70
N PRO A 569 -5.82 26.39 16.01
CA PRO A 569 -4.56 26.95 16.49
C PRO A 569 -4.75 27.69 17.83
N PRO A 570 -3.75 27.71 18.74
CA PRO A 570 -3.85 28.37 20.04
C PRO A 570 -4.26 29.85 19.97
N THR A 571 -3.92 30.55 18.88
CA THR A 571 -4.33 31.93 18.62
C THR A 571 -5.84 32.10 18.55
N ASP A 572 -6.55 31.11 17.97
CA ASP A 572 -8.00 31.13 17.86
C ASP A 572 -8.68 30.98 19.22
N TRP A 573 -7.99 30.45 20.24
CA TRP A 573 -8.48 30.33 21.62
C TRP A 573 -8.32 31.60 22.45
N LEU A 574 -7.39 32.46 22.07
CA LEU A 574 -7.09 33.71 22.77
C LEU A 574 -7.81 34.91 22.14
N GLU A 575 -7.99 34.90 20.81
CA GLU A 575 -8.53 36.03 20.06
C GLU A 575 -9.57 35.59 18.99
N PHE A 576 -10.83 35.44 19.40
CA PHE A 576 -11.92 35.07 18.46
C PHE A 576 -12.34 36.20 17.49
N GLY A 577 -11.94 37.45 17.78
CA GLY A 577 -12.33 38.66 17.07
C GLY A 577 -13.65 39.28 17.57
N GLU A 578 -13.74 40.61 17.53
CA GLU A 578 -14.84 41.41 18.11
C GLU A 578 -16.23 40.96 17.63
N LEU A 579 -16.39 40.72 16.33
CA LEU A 579 -17.66 40.28 15.75
C LEU A 579 -18.08 38.87 16.22
N ALA A 580 -17.12 37.96 16.43
CA ALA A 580 -17.43 36.62 16.91
C ALA A 580 -17.79 36.65 18.40
N ALA A 581 -17.07 37.44 19.21
CA ALA A 581 -17.38 37.66 20.61
C ALA A 581 -18.77 38.29 20.79
N GLN A 582 -19.10 39.34 20.03
CA GLN A 582 -20.42 39.98 20.09
C GLN A 582 -21.55 39.00 19.74
N ARG A 583 -21.36 38.17 18.70
CA ARG A 583 -22.33 37.12 18.32
C ARG A 583 -22.46 36.05 19.39
N ALA A 584 -21.36 35.66 20.04
CA ALA A 584 -21.36 34.71 21.13
C ALA A 584 -22.10 35.25 22.36
N HIS A 585 -21.82 36.48 22.79
CA HIS A 585 -22.54 37.14 23.88
C HIS A 585 -24.04 37.25 23.59
N ALA A 586 -24.43 37.62 22.38
CA ALA A 586 -25.85 37.69 22.00
C ALA A 586 -26.52 36.31 22.11
N PHE A 587 -25.83 35.25 21.66
CA PHE A 587 -26.32 33.87 21.77
C PHE A 587 -26.43 33.39 23.22
N LEU A 588 -25.42 33.67 24.04
CA LEU A 588 -25.40 33.30 25.46
C LEU A 588 -26.46 34.05 26.27
N ALA A 589 -26.69 35.34 25.97
CA ALA A 589 -27.79 36.09 26.56
C ALA A 589 -29.16 35.50 26.17
N GLU A 590 -29.34 35.07 24.91
CA GLU A 590 -30.56 34.36 24.49
C GLU A 590 -30.74 33.03 25.24
N ALA A 591 -29.64 32.31 25.52
CA ALA A 591 -29.63 31.05 26.26
C ALA A 591 -30.02 31.27 27.72
N ALA A 592 -29.37 32.21 28.40
CA ALA A 592 -29.67 32.58 29.77
C ALA A 592 -31.13 33.03 29.92
N THR A 593 -31.66 33.79 28.95
CA THR A 593 -33.07 34.17 28.92
C THR A 593 -33.99 32.96 28.80
N SER A 594 -33.61 31.94 28.03
CA SER A 594 -34.40 30.71 27.91
C SER A 594 -34.43 29.94 29.23
N ASP A 595 -33.32 29.90 29.95
CA ASP A 595 -33.23 29.26 31.26
C ASP A 595 -34.06 30.04 32.29
N TRP A 596 -33.94 31.37 32.34
CA TRP A 596 -34.76 32.23 33.20
C TRP A 596 -36.26 32.09 32.94
N VAL A 597 -36.70 32.04 31.68
CA VAL A 597 -38.13 31.81 31.35
C VAL A 597 -38.58 30.45 31.84
N ARG A 598 -37.75 29.41 31.69
CA ARG A 598 -38.06 28.07 32.22
C ARG A 598 -38.21 28.14 33.74
N ASP A 599 -37.32 28.81 34.44
CA ASP A 599 -37.33 28.93 35.90
C ASP A 599 -38.55 29.73 36.39
N CYS A 600 -38.94 30.81 35.70
CA CYS A 600 -40.18 31.54 35.99
C CYS A 600 -41.42 30.64 35.91
N ASN A 601 -41.47 29.78 34.89
CA ASN A 601 -42.61 28.88 34.70
C ASN A 601 -42.59 27.69 35.68
N VAL A 602 -41.42 27.12 35.99
CA VAL A 602 -41.28 25.91 36.79
C VAL A 602 -41.22 26.22 38.29
N LEU A 603 -40.42 27.20 38.71
CA LEU A 603 -40.19 27.51 40.12
C LEU A 603 -41.20 28.52 40.68
N HIS A 604 -41.64 29.47 39.85
CA HIS A 604 -42.55 30.54 40.29
C HIS A 604 -43.98 30.38 39.79
N GLY A 605 -44.25 29.44 38.87
CA GLY A 605 -45.58 29.21 38.30
C GLY A 605 -46.14 30.40 37.51
N VAL A 606 -45.30 31.37 37.14
CA VAL A 606 -45.72 32.61 36.48
C VAL A 606 -45.02 32.75 35.12
N ALA A 607 -45.81 32.80 34.06
CA ALA A 607 -45.30 33.04 32.71
C ALA A 607 -44.94 34.53 32.51
N PRO A 608 -43.68 34.86 32.16
CA PRO A 608 -43.27 36.26 31.94
C PRO A 608 -43.90 36.85 30.67
N SER A 609 -44.04 38.18 30.62
CA SER A 609 -44.52 38.87 29.42
C SER A 609 -43.42 38.95 28.35
N SER A 610 -43.80 39.19 27.08
CA SER A 610 -42.79 39.38 26.00
C SER A 610 -41.87 40.57 26.25
N MET A 611 -42.31 41.57 27.02
CA MET A 611 -41.49 42.70 27.44
C MET A 611 -40.47 42.28 28.48
N ASP A 612 -40.88 41.52 29.50
CA ASP A 612 -39.97 41.05 30.56
C ASP A 612 -38.87 40.15 29.99
N VAL A 613 -39.23 39.28 29.04
CA VAL A 613 -38.26 38.42 28.33
C VAL A 613 -37.25 39.26 27.54
N PHE A 614 -37.70 40.31 26.85
CA PHE A 614 -36.81 41.18 26.10
C PHE A 614 -35.87 41.97 27.01
N LEU A 615 -36.40 42.56 28.10
CA LEU A 615 -35.61 43.32 29.06
C LEU A 615 -34.59 42.42 29.80
N HIS A 616 -34.96 41.17 30.09
CA HIS A 616 -34.04 40.20 30.67
C HIS A 616 -32.90 39.86 29.70
N TRP A 617 -33.21 39.61 28.43
CA TRP A 617 -32.21 39.40 27.39
C TRP A 617 -31.29 40.61 27.21
N GLU A 618 -31.86 41.81 27.13
CA GLU A 618 -31.12 43.05 26.96
C GLU A 618 -30.14 43.27 28.12
N HIS A 619 -30.61 43.08 29.36
CA HIS A 619 -29.76 43.12 30.54
C HIS A 619 -28.66 42.06 30.50
N ALA A 620 -28.96 40.82 30.11
CA ALA A 620 -27.98 39.75 30.00
C ALA A 620 -26.95 39.98 28.88
N PHE A 621 -27.32 40.72 27.83
CA PHE A 621 -26.44 41.01 26.70
C PHE A 621 -25.55 42.25 26.92
N ILE A 622 -26.10 43.30 27.53
CA ILE A 622 -25.44 44.61 27.68
C ILE A 622 -24.83 44.79 29.08
N GLY A 623 -25.27 44.01 30.07
CA GLY A 623 -24.81 44.06 31.46
C GLY A 623 -25.48 45.15 32.31
N HIS A 624 -26.28 46.03 31.71
CA HIS A 624 -27.09 47.05 32.39
C HIS A 624 -28.34 47.37 31.55
N ARG A 625 -29.33 48.05 32.14
CA ARG A 625 -30.47 48.59 31.39
C ARG A 625 -30.04 49.85 30.67
N LEU A 626 -30.29 49.94 29.37
CA LEU A 626 -30.05 51.15 28.61
C LEU A 626 -31.07 52.23 29.02
N ASP A 627 -30.61 53.47 29.21
CA ASP A 627 -31.45 54.63 29.55
C ASP A 627 -32.09 55.27 28.30
N VAL A 628 -32.47 54.42 27.35
CA VAL A 628 -33.28 54.77 26.18
C VAL A 628 -34.65 54.16 26.42
N GLY A 629 -35.70 54.99 26.49
CA GLY A 629 -37.04 54.60 26.94
C GLY A 629 -37.62 53.34 26.30
N VAL A 630 -38.74 52.85 26.88
CA VAL A 630 -39.32 51.53 26.58
C VAL A 630 -39.41 51.24 25.07
N PRO A 631 -38.78 50.15 24.57
CA PRO A 631 -38.78 49.83 23.16
C PRO A 631 -40.19 49.66 22.59
N PRO A 632 -40.45 50.03 21.32
CA PRO A 632 -41.77 49.89 20.72
C PRO A 632 -42.29 48.45 20.80
N ARG A 633 -43.53 48.27 21.30
CA ARG A 633 -44.16 46.94 21.51
C ARG A 633 -44.10 46.02 20.30
N ARG A 634 -44.24 46.58 19.08
CA ARG A 634 -44.15 45.82 17.82
C ARG A 634 -42.77 45.20 17.63
N TYR A 635 -41.70 45.91 17.98
CA TYR A 635 -40.33 45.43 17.90
C TYR A 635 -40.10 44.27 18.87
N VAL A 636 -40.49 44.46 20.14
CA VAL A 636 -40.37 43.46 21.21
C VAL A 636 -41.11 42.16 20.85
N ASN A 637 -42.36 42.27 20.38
CA ASN A 637 -43.14 41.10 19.98
C ASN A 637 -42.48 40.34 18.81
N LYS A 638 -41.93 41.06 17.83
CA LYS A 638 -41.23 40.46 16.68
C LYS A 638 -39.93 39.77 17.11
N TRP A 639 -39.18 40.40 18.02
CA TRP A 639 -37.98 39.79 18.61
C TRP A 639 -38.34 38.53 19.39
N ALA A 640 -39.30 38.60 20.32
CA ALA A 640 -39.72 37.49 21.17
C ALA A 640 -40.28 36.33 20.34
N GLN A 641 -41.01 36.61 19.25
CA GLN A 641 -41.47 35.59 18.31
C GLN A 641 -40.29 34.84 17.67
N LYS A 642 -39.29 35.57 17.16
CA LYS A 642 -38.12 34.95 16.53
C LYS A 642 -37.28 34.19 17.55
N TRP A 643 -37.07 34.74 18.75
CA TRP A 643 -36.35 34.08 19.84
C TRP A 643 -37.05 32.78 20.24
N ARG A 644 -38.37 32.78 20.48
CA ARG A 644 -39.14 31.57 20.80
C ARG A 644 -38.99 30.48 19.75
N ALA A 645 -39.06 30.85 18.46
CA ALA A 645 -38.89 29.91 17.36
C ALA A 645 -37.49 29.28 17.36
N ARG A 646 -36.44 30.04 17.68
CA ARG A 646 -35.07 29.53 17.80
C ARG A 646 -34.86 28.62 19.01
N TRP A 647 -35.50 28.94 20.12
CA TRP A 647 -35.29 28.25 21.39
C TRP A 647 -36.30 27.13 21.67
N GLY A 648 -37.30 26.95 20.80
CA GLY A 648 -38.33 25.91 20.95
C GLY A 648 -39.36 26.22 22.04
N VAL A 649 -39.49 27.50 22.43
CA VAL A 649 -40.37 27.93 23.53
C VAL A 649 -41.81 28.09 23.02
N ARG A 650 -42.73 27.27 23.54
CA ARG A 650 -44.16 27.30 23.14
C ARG A 650 -44.80 28.63 23.51
N ARG A 651 -45.73 29.13 22.68
CA ARG A 651 -46.43 30.41 22.89
C ARG A 651 -47.13 30.52 24.26
N LYS A 652 -47.64 29.40 24.80
CA LYS A 652 -48.33 29.32 26.09
C LYS A 652 -47.44 29.52 27.32
N VAL A 653 -46.11 29.51 27.13
CA VAL A 653 -45.10 29.68 28.19
C VAL A 653 -44.81 31.16 28.46
N LEU A 654 -45.36 32.06 27.63
CA LEU A 654 -45.32 33.51 27.82
C LEU A 654 -46.73 34.06 27.99
N LYS A 655 -46.90 35.07 28.85
CA LYS A 655 -48.17 35.78 29.00
C LYS A 655 -48.48 36.54 27.71
N GLN A 656 -49.63 36.27 27.10
CA GLN A 656 -50.16 37.15 26.06
C GLN A 656 -50.56 38.46 26.74
N VAL A 657 -49.97 39.57 26.32
CA VAL A 657 -50.42 40.89 26.80
C VAL A 657 -51.78 41.15 26.15
N VAL A 658 -52.84 40.68 26.81
CA VAL A 658 -54.25 40.98 26.46
C VAL A 658 -54.46 42.46 26.75
N HIS A 659 -55.06 43.16 25.79
CA HIS A 659 -55.28 44.61 25.84
C HIS A 659 -55.97 45.04 27.15
N LYS A 660 -55.44 46.10 27.78
CA LYS A 660 -56.28 47.26 28.07
C LYS A 660 -55.97 48.30 27.01
#